data_AF-A0A0P1ITJ5-F1
#
_entry.id   AF-A0A0P1ITJ5-F1
#
_cell.length_a   1.000
_cell.length_b   1.000
_cell.length_c   1.000
_cell.angle_alpha   90.00
_cell.angle_beta   90.00
_cell.angle_gamma   90.00
#
_symmetry.space_group_name_H-M   'P 1'
#
loop_
_entity.id
_entity.type
_entity.pdbx_description
1 polymer ?
#
loop_
_entity_poly.entity_id
_entity_poly.type
_entity_poly.pdbx_seq_one_letter_code
_entity_poly.pdbx_strand_id
1 'polypeptide(L)'
;MLFGLDGVEVGLIIVFLCLFGGILSGFPVAFAIGGAGVISFGIIAALDSAGLLIHQAIDTSSAMYADLVAQGIKADTISLFNYPELPIYETPVFPNGWESAMDRNISFVVNRMNERVLAGQSIETLLAVLMFVLMGITLERSKIANDLLTTMARVFGPLPGGLSVSVVVVGAFLAASTGIVGATVVTMGLLSLPTMLKNNYSPELATGVIAASGTLGQIIPPSIVIVLLGTLAGDLYSAAQESRAQVAGCTDALTFLGEPAVLSVGTLFQAALLPGIMLAVLYAAYAFGYALLNPSKAPAVVVENKSGEVITRNEGLTWFLFVPAALIGGMIALSSANVIGNQNIVVDSFTDRGEAASLRTSVSEECKASMIELHGQDAWDTAVAEQAAIDNSGGLQTSEKLTDEQRAEIFAERVADAAPIGSGIAIITLLLTLVLTTARGVKPSADHRKLYIGLGGAALMILIDILMITPTTSPGTTVLLMAVPLAIMWYGLRDALGMLSQNELLRVVFPPLVLIIAVLGSILGGITNPTPAAALGAGGAILLAAYRKLADEQKSGKLILWSSFSIIVMILIGVNFDLRINQDTVAFETYIAYFFAYGAYLFAMFGILYGCFVLFRGAVLSPIVRETAKVTSMVFTILIGSQLLNLVVISFGGEHYIQQFLKSFENELTVFLIVMLVLFVLGFVLDFLEIIYIVIPIVGPVIYGGTFDPKWVTIMVAINLQTSFLTPPFGFALFYLRGVAPKSVTTGHIYRGVAPFVLIQVFGLALLWFFPSVVTILPNLIGN
;
A
#
# COMPACT_ATOMS: atom_id res chain seq x y z
N MET A 1 38.11 7.11 27.89
CA MET A 1 37.50 7.74 26.69
C MET A 1 38.46 7.67 25.52
N LEU A 2 38.05 7.02 24.43
CA LEU A 2 38.80 6.93 23.18
C LEU A 2 38.42 8.14 22.32
N PHE A 3 39.37 8.99 21.93
CA PHE A 3 39.15 10.22 21.14
C PHE A 3 38.20 11.28 21.76
N GLY A 4 37.91 11.21 23.06
CA GLY A 4 36.98 12.13 23.73
C GLY A 4 35.50 11.85 23.43
N LEU A 5 35.20 10.69 22.83
CA LEU A 5 33.86 10.21 22.55
C LEU A 5 33.40 9.23 23.63
N ASP A 6 32.09 9.18 23.84
CA ASP A 6 31.46 8.22 24.75
C ASP A 6 31.62 6.79 24.20
N GLY A 7 31.71 5.79 25.08
CA GLY A 7 31.87 4.40 24.69
C GLY A 7 30.75 3.90 23.77
N VAL A 8 29.54 4.43 23.94
CA VAL A 8 28.38 4.13 23.09
C VAL A 8 28.51 4.75 21.70
N GLU A 9 29.02 5.98 21.59
CA GLU A 9 29.29 6.65 20.31
C GLU A 9 30.35 5.91 19.50
N VAL A 10 31.44 5.50 20.15
CA VAL A 10 32.49 4.69 19.51
C VAL A 10 31.90 3.35 19.06
N GLY A 11 31.03 2.73 19.86
CA GLY A 11 30.26 1.53 19.48
C GLY A 11 29.42 1.74 18.21
N LEU A 12 28.65 2.82 18.14
CA LEU A 12 27.85 3.18 16.96
C LEU A 12 28.73 3.38 15.71
N ILE A 13 29.87 4.05 15.85
CA ILE A 13 30.83 4.24 14.74
C ILE A 13 31.38 2.90 14.27
N ILE A 14 31.75 2.00 15.18
CA ILE A 14 32.25 0.66 14.83
C ILE A 14 31.17 -0.13 14.07
N VAL A 15 29.93 -0.14 14.58
CA VAL A 15 28.80 -0.79 13.91
C VAL A 15 28.61 -0.22 12.50
N PHE A 16 28.62 1.10 12.36
CA PHE A 16 28.46 1.80 11.08
C PHE A 16 29.59 1.45 10.11
N LEU A 17 30.86 1.47 10.56
CA LEU A 17 32.02 1.13 9.72
C LEU A 17 32.00 -0.34 9.30
N CYS A 18 31.62 -1.26 10.19
CA CYS A 18 31.46 -2.68 9.85
C CYS A 18 30.34 -2.90 8.84
N LEU A 19 29.20 -2.23 9.01
CA LEU A 19 28.07 -2.30 8.08
C LEU A 19 28.46 -1.77 6.70
N PHE A 20 29.03 -0.57 6.64
CA PHE A 20 29.46 0.06 5.39
C PHE A 20 30.58 -0.72 4.72
N GLY A 21 31.57 -1.20 5.48
CA GLY A 21 32.64 -2.04 4.97
C GLY A 21 32.09 -3.35 4.38
N GLY A 22 31.13 -3.98 5.06
CA GLY A 22 30.44 -5.17 4.58
C GLY A 22 29.70 -4.94 3.26
N ILE A 23 28.95 -3.85 3.15
CA ILE A 23 28.16 -3.51 1.96
C ILE A 23 29.08 -3.10 0.78
N LEU A 24 30.07 -2.26 1.04
CA LEU A 24 31.02 -1.79 0.01
C LEU A 24 31.94 -2.90 -0.52
N SER A 25 32.14 -3.97 0.24
CA SER A 25 32.90 -5.13 -0.23
C SER A 25 32.23 -5.89 -1.38
N GLY A 26 30.96 -5.58 -1.69
CA GLY A 26 30.17 -6.28 -2.71
C GLY A 26 29.62 -7.62 -2.22
N PHE A 27 29.76 -7.92 -0.92
CA PHE A 27 29.12 -9.07 -0.30
C PHE A 27 27.60 -8.89 -0.31
N PRO A 28 26.80 -9.95 -0.49
CA PRO A 28 25.35 -9.81 -0.51
C PRO A 28 24.87 -9.18 0.81
N VAL A 29 24.15 -8.06 0.68
CA VAL A 29 23.80 -7.17 1.80
C VAL A 29 23.12 -7.93 2.94
N ALA A 30 22.25 -8.87 2.61
CA ALA A 30 21.56 -9.71 3.57
C ALA A 30 22.50 -10.42 4.57
N PHE A 31 23.67 -10.88 4.11
CA PHE A 31 24.68 -11.49 4.98
C PHE A 31 25.65 -10.45 5.55
N ALA A 32 25.91 -9.36 4.82
CA ALA A 32 26.76 -8.28 5.31
C ALA A 32 26.19 -7.64 6.59
N ILE A 33 24.87 -7.49 6.70
CA ILE A 33 24.22 -6.95 7.90
C ILE A 33 24.45 -7.84 9.12
N GLY A 34 24.15 -9.14 9.02
CA GLY A 34 24.35 -10.09 10.12
C GLY A 34 25.82 -10.23 10.49
N GLY A 35 26.71 -10.31 9.48
CA GLY A 35 28.16 -10.34 9.68
C GLY A 35 28.69 -9.07 10.34
N ALA A 36 28.20 -7.89 9.95
CA ALA A 36 28.54 -6.63 10.59
C ALA A 36 28.12 -6.60 12.05
N GLY A 37 26.93 -7.13 12.40
CA GLY A 37 26.49 -7.28 13.78
C GLY A 37 27.45 -8.14 14.61
N VAL A 38 27.81 -9.33 14.11
CA VAL A 38 28.73 -10.25 14.82
C VAL A 38 30.13 -9.65 14.96
N ILE A 39 30.68 -9.08 13.88
CA ILE A 39 32.03 -8.51 13.88
C ILE A 39 32.09 -7.27 14.78
N SER A 40 31.12 -6.36 14.67
CA SER A 40 31.07 -5.16 15.52
C SER A 40 30.91 -5.52 16.99
N PHE A 41 30.04 -6.47 17.34
CA PHE A 41 29.93 -6.97 18.72
C PHE A 41 31.26 -7.50 19.24
N GLY A 42 31.97 -8.33 18.45
CA GLY A 42 33.27 -8.86 18.83
C GLY A 42 34.33 -7.77 19.05
N ILE A 43 34.37 -6.75 18.19
CA ILE A 43 35.28 -5.60 18.34
C ILE A 43 34.92 -4.80 19.61
N ILE A 44 33.64 -4.49 19.81
CA ILE A 44 33.16 -3.73 20.97
C ILE A 44 33.46 -4.51 22.27
N ALA A 45 33.16 -5.81 22.32
CA ALA A 45 33.45 -6.66 23.46
C ALA A 45 34.96 -6.71 23.77
N ALA A 46 35.81 -6.82 22.74
CA ALA A 46 37.26 -6.79 22.93
C ALA A 46 37.75 -5.44 23.49
N LEU A 47 37.23 -4.33 22.98
CA LEU A 47 37.59 -2.99 23.46
C LEU A 47 37.06 -2.70 24.87
N ASP A 48 35.85 -3.14 25.20
CA ASP A 48 35.26 -3.02 26.54
C ASP A 48 36.06 -3.86 27.56
N SER A 49 36.41 -5.11 27.22
CA SER A 49 37.26 -5.96 28.06
C SER A 49 38.66 -5.40 28.30
N ALA A 50 39.18 -4.60 27.35
CA ALA A 50 40.44 -3.89 27.47
C ALA A 50 40.32 -2.59 28.31
N GLY A 51 39.11 -2.25 28.79
CA GLY A 51 38.83 -1.02 29.53
C GLY A 51 38.88 0.25 28.67
N LEU A 52 38.81 0.11 27.34
CA LEU A 52 38.95 1.21 26.40
C LEU A 52 37.60 1.89 26.07
N LEU A 53 36.49 1.17 26.24
CA LEU A 53 35.14 1.69 26.10
C LEU A 53 34.54 1.96 27.47
N ILE A 54 34.27 3.24 27.74
CA ILE A 54 33.68 3.71 28.99
C ILE A 54 32.45 4.53 28.60
N HIS A 55 31.30 4.20 29.18
CA HIS A 55 30.06 4.93 29.06
C HIS A 55 29.90 5.94 30.20
N GLN A 56 29.46 7.16 29.88
CA GLN A 56 29.08 8.17 30.87
C GLN A 56 27.58 8.09 31.17
N ALA A 57 27.23 7.54 32.33
CA ALA A 57 25.85 7.44 32.79
C ALA A 57 25.50 8.58 33.77
N ILE A 58 24.25 9.04 33.74
CA ILE A 58 23.72 10.01 34.70
C ILE A 58 23.63 9.36 36.09
N ASP A 59 24.16 10.01 37.11
CA ASP A 59 23.99 9.58 38.50
C ASP A 59 22.56 9.86 38.98
N THR A 60 21.70 8.84 38.86
CA THR A 60 20.30 8.88 39.31
C THR A 60 20.15 8.96 40.83
N SER A 61 21.23 8.74 41.59
CA SER A 61 21.24 8.90 43.05
C SER A 61 21.58 10.33 43.50
N SER A 62 21.95 11.20 42.55
CA SER A 62 22.33 12.58 42.84
C SER A 62 21.14 13.42 43.29
N ALA A 63 21.40 14.37 44.19
CA ALA A 63 20.38 15.32 44.65
C ALA A 63 19.82 16.16 43.49
N MET A 64 20.66 16.50 42.50
CA MET A 64 20.22 17.25 41.30
C MET A 64 19.23 16.45 40.45
N TYR A 65 19.46 15.14 40.27
CA TYR A 65 18.50 14.28 39.58
C TYR A 65 17.18 14.15 40.38
N ALA A 66 17.29 13.95 41.69
CA ALA A 66 16.12 13.89 42.58
C ALA A 66 15.31 15.20 42.56
N ASP A 67 15.97 16.35 42.49
CA ASP A 67 15.33 17.66 42.40
C ASP A 67 14.57 17.84 41.07
N LEU A 68 15.13 17.39 39.95
CA LEU A 68 14.44 17.41 38.64
C LEU A 68 13.19 16.52 38.67
N VAL A 69 13.30 15.31 39.22
CA VAL A 69 12.15 14.41 39.38
C VAL A 69 11.11 15.01 40.34
N ALA A 70 11.55 15.67 41.42
CA ALA A 70 10.66 16.35 42.37
C ALA A 70 9.95 17.57 41.76
N GLN A 71 10.53 18.21 40.74
CA GLN A 71 9.89 19.25 39.94
C GLN A 71 8.82 18.70 38.96
N GLY A 72 8.61 17.37 38.94
CA GLY A 72 7.64 16.71 38.07
C GLY A 72 8.19 16.31 36.70
N ILE A 73 9.50 16.47 36.46
CA ILE A 73 10.13 16.06 35.20
C ILE A 73 10.27 14.53 35.21
N LYS A 74 9.69 13.88 34.20
CA LYS A 74 9.68 12.41 34.10
C LYS A 74 11.06 11.88 33.74
N ALA A 75 11.48 10.80 34.39
CA ALA A 75 12.80 10.20 34.26
C ALA A 75 13.23 9.96 32.79
N ASP A 76 12.29 9.53 31.94
CA ASP A 76 12.55 9.22 30.53
C ASP A 76 12.90 10.44 29.66
N THR A 77 12.62 11.65 30.16
CA THR A 77 12.95 12.93 29.49
C THR A 77 14.27 13.52 29.97
N ILE A 78 14.82 13.00 31.07
CA ILE A 78 16.09 13.43 31.64
C ILE A 78 17.21 12.74 30.87
N SER A 79 17.97 13.52 30.10
CA SER A 79 19.12 13.03 29.34
C SER A 79 20.29 13.99 29.48
N LEU A 80 21.50 13.49 29.18
CA LEU A 80 22.72 14.30 29.14
C LEU A 80 22.65 15.45 28.12
N PHE A 81 21.83 15.30 27.09
CA PHE A 81 21.64 16.33 26.07
C PHE A 81 20.78 17.49 26.59
N ASN A 82 19.77 17.19 27.42
CA ASN A 82 18.86 18.19 27.97
C ASN A 82 19.45 18.87 29.21
N TYR A 83 20.17 18.11 30.04
CA TYR A 83 20.71 18.55 31.33
C TYR A 83 22.19 18.17 31.43
N PRO A 84 23.08 18.90 30.72
CA PRO A 84 24.50 18.58 30.69
C PRO A 84 25.21 18.80 32.05
N GLU A 85 24.62 19.61 32.94
CA GLU A 85 25.11 19.86 34.29
C GLU A 85 24.89 18.72 35.29
N LEU A 86 24.18 17.65 34.91
CA LEU A 86 23.94 16.52 35.82
C LEU A 86 25.24 15.79 36.17
N PRO A 87 25.42 15.36 37.44
CA PRO A 87 26.56 14.54 37.82
C PRO A 87 26.56 13.23 37.03
N ILE A 88 27.70 12.91 36.44
CA ILE A 88 27.93 11.68 35.67
C ILE A 88 28.91 10.76 36.37
N TYR A 89 28.74 9.46 36.18
CA TYR A 89 29.70 8.45 36.60
C TYR A 89 30.09 7.55 35.42
N GLU A 90 31.33 7.08 35.46
CA GLU A 90 31.89 6.24 34.41
C GLU A 90 31.55 4.76 34.67
N THR A 91 30.93 4.11 33.69
CA THR A 91 30.65 2.67 33.71
C THR A 91 31.22 1.99 32.47
N PRO A 92 31.56 0.68 32.53
CA PRO A 92 31.76 -0.10 31.32
C PRO A 92 30.53 -0.03 30.41
N VAL A 93 30.73 -0.18 29.11
CA VAL A 93 29.62 -0.23 28.14
C VAL A 93 28.78 -1.49 28.33
N PHE A 94 29.41 -2.58 28.79
CA PHE A 94 28.72 -3.78 29.27
C PHE A 94 28.84 -3.91 30.80
N PRO A 95 27.83 -3.46 31.59
CA PRO A 95 27.92 -3.42 33.06
C PRO A 95 28.18 -4.77 33.72
N ASN A 96 27.69 -5.86 33.12
CA ASN A 96 27.83 -7.25 33.62
C ASN A 96 28.85 -8.06 32.80
N GLY A 97 29.71 -7.40 32.03
CA GLY A 97 30.65 -8.04 31.11
C GLY A 97 30.01 -8.46 29.78
N TRP A 98 30.87 -8.72 28.80
CA TRP A 98 30.47 -9.08 27.44
C TRP A 98 29.81 -10.46 27.36
N GLU A 99 30.11 -11.41 28.27
CA GLU A 99 29.47 -12.72 28.29
C GLU A 99 27.97 -12.60 28.59
N SER A 100 27.60 -11.80 29.60
CA SER A 100 26.20 -11.56 29.95
C SER A 100 25.46 -10.84 28.81
N ALA A 101 26.12 -9.89 28.15
CA ALA A 101 25.57 -9.24 26.96
C ALA A 101 25.38 -10.23 25.80
N MET A 102 26.32 -11.15 25.59
CA MET A 102 26.22 -12.19 24.57
C MET A 102 25.07 -13.15 24.87
N ASP A 103 24.94 -13.67 26.09
CA ASP A 103 23.84 -14.58 26.47
C ASP A 103 22.47 -13.91 26.34
N ARG A 104 22.37 -12.64 26.75
CA ARG A 104 21.16 -11.82 26.58
C ARG A 104 20.84 -11.65 25.10
N ASN A 105 21.84 -11.31 24.28
CA ASN A 105 21.68 -11.13 22.85
C ASN A 105 21.25 -12.44 22.17
N ILE A 106 21.90 -13.56 22.44
CA ILE A 106 21.54 -14.87 21.86
C ILE A 106 20.10 -15.22 22.23
N SER A 107 19.72 -15.04 23.49
CA SER A 107 18.35 -15.32 23.96
C SER A 107 17.32 -14.43 23.25
N PHE A 108 17.60 -13.12 23.13
CA PHE A 108 16.73 -12.20 22.40
C PHE A 108 16.68 -12.47 20.91
N VAL A 109 17.79 -12.88 20.29
CA VAL A 109 17.83 -13.27 18.88
C VAL A 109 16.88 -14.44 18.66
N VAL A 110 16.96 -15.49 19.48
CA VAL A 110 16.10 -16.67 19.35
C VAL A 110 14.61 -16.28 19.52
N ASN A 111 14.28 -15.51 20.55
CA ASN A 111 12.90 -15.08 20.80
C ASN A 111 12.38 -14.18 19.67
N ARG A 112 13.19 -13.21 19.23
CA ARG A 112 12.79 -12.25 18.19
C ARG A 112 12.73 -12.89 16.82
N MET A 113 13.56 -13.90 16.54
CA MET A 113 13.41 -14.75 15.36
C MET A 113 12.10 -15.55 15.41
N ASN A 114 11.74 -16.09 16.57
CA ASN A 114 10.46 -16.78 16.71
C ASN A 114 9.28 -15.83 16.49
N GLU A 115 9.29 -14.65 17.11
CA GLU A 115 8.21 -13.65 17.01
C GLU A 115 8.14 -12.94 15.65
N ARG A 116 9.28 -12.64 15.00
CA ARG A 116 9.30 -11.83 13.77
C ARG A 116 9.59 -12.60 12.48
N VAL A 117 9.94 -13.88 12.56
CA VAL A 117 10.28 -14.69 11.37
C VAL A 117 9.45 -15.96 11.27
N LEU A 118 9.25 -16.68 12.39
CA LEU A 118 8.72 -18.05 12.36
C LEU A 118 7.26 -18.19 12.81
N ALA A 119 6.77 -17.36 13.72
CA ALA A 119 5.45 -17.56 14.33
C ALA A 119 4.64 -16.29 14.62
N GLY A 120 5.06 -15.08 14.21
CA GLY A 120 4.30 -13.86 14.50
C GLY A 120 3.66 -13.15 13.30
N GLN A 121 3.03 -12.02 13.60
CA GLN A 121 2.19 -11.22 12.70
C GLN A 121 2.89 -10.79 11.41
N SER A 122 4.20 -10.58 11.48
CA SER A 122 5.06 -10.30 10.34
C SER A 122 4.98 -11.36 9.23
N ILE A 123 4.69 -12.64 9.53
CA ILE A 123 4.56 -13.69 8.50
C ILE A 123 3.43 -13.39 7.53
N GLU A 124 2.28 -12.93 8.02
CA GLU A 124 1.13 -12.65 7.14
C GLU A 124 1.49 -11.58 6.12
N THR A 125 2.22 -10.56 6.57
CA THR A 125 2.66 -9.42 5.76
C THR A 125 3.75 -9.81 4.77
N LEU A 126 4.69 -10.65 5.18
CA LEU A 126 5.73 -11.22 4.32
C LEU A 126 5.14 -12.17 3.26
N LEU A 127 4.06 -12.89 3.59
CA LEU A 127 3.33 -13.71 2.62
C LEU A 127 2.63 -12.83 1.56
N ALA A 128 2.09 -11.67 1.95
CA ALA A 128 1.58 -10.70 1.00
C ALA A 128 2.67 -10.20 0.05
N VAL A 129 3.86 -9.86 0.57
CA VAL A 129 5.03 -9.48 -0.25
C VAL A 129 5.37 -10.58 -1.26
N LEU A 130 5.42 -11.85 -0.84
CA LEU A 130 5.68 -12.98 -1.74
C LEU A 130 4.65 -13.07 -2.87
N MET A 131 3.36 -12.92 -2.55
CA MET A 131 2.28 -13.01 -3.54
C MET A 131 2.27 -11.81 -4.51
N PHE A 132 2.57 -10.60 -4.04
CA PHE A 132 2.73 -9.44 -4.91
C PHE A 132 3.95 -9.57 -5.83
N VAL A 133 5.08 -10.03 -5.30
CA VAL A 133 6.28 -10.32 -6.10
C VAL A 133 5.96 -11.36 -7.18
N LEU A 134 5.25 -12.44 -6.81
CA LEU A 134 4.83 -13.49 -7.75
C LEU A 134 3.94 -12.92 -8.86
N MET A 135 2.95 -12.09 -8.49
CA MET A 135 2.07 -11.41 -9.44
C MET A 135 2.86 -10.57 -10.44
N GLY A 136 3.73 -9.69 -9.95
CA GLY A 136 4.52 -8.80 -10.78
C GLY A 136 5.47 -9.53 -11.73
N ILE A 137 6.26 -10.48 -11.21
CA ILE A 137 7.18 -11.27 -12.03
C ILE A 137 6.41 -12.10 -13.08
N THR A 138 5.20 -12.58 -12.75
CA THR A 138 4.35 -13.27 -13.71
C THR A 138 3.92 -12.36 -14.87
N LEU A 139 3.48 -11.14 -14.57
CA LEU A 139 3.11 -10.16 -15.61
C LEU A 139 4.31 -9.72 -16.46
N GLU A 140 5.48 -9.58 -15.83
CA GLU A 140 6.72 -9.22 -16.51
C GLU A 140 7.20 -10.34 -17.46
N ARG A 141 7.35 -11.57 -16.93
CA ARG A 141 7.88 -12.73 -17.68
C ARG A 141 6.93 -13.24 -18.76
N SER A 142 5.63 -12.93 -18.66
CA SER A 142 4.63 -13.22 -19.69
C SER A 142 4.61 -12.19 -20.82
N LYS A 143 5.59 -11.28 -20.90
CA LYS A 143 5.74 -10.22 -21.91
C LYS A 143 4.61 -9.19 -21.90
N ILE A 144 3.70 -9.20 -20.91
CA ILE A 144 2.54 -8.28 -20.86
C ILE A 144 3.05 -6.83 -20.80
N ALA A 145 4.14 -6.61 -20.06
CA ALA A 145 4.91 -5.37 -20.04
C ALA A 145 5.30 -4.85 -21.44
N ASN A 146 5.81 -5.72 -22.32
CA ASN A 146 6.23 -5.33 -23.67
C ASN A 146 5.05 -4.92 -24.55
N ASP A 147 3.93 -5.65 -24.45
CA ASP A 147 2.73 -5.31 -25.20
C ASP A 147 2.11 -4.01 -24.70
N LEU A 148 2.09 -3.79 -23.38
CA LEU A 148 1.66 -2.52 -22.77
C LEU A 148 2.50 -1.36 -23.29
N LEU A 149 3.83 -1.48 -23.27
CA LEU A 149 4.75 -0.47 -23.79
C LEU A 149 4.50 -0.16 -25.26
N THR A 150 4.46 -1.17 -26.12
CA THR A 150 4.26 -0.99 -27.57
C THR A 150 2.86 -0.47 -27.92
N THR A 151 1.86 -0.79 -27.11
CA THR A 151 0.49 -0.29 -27.28
C THR A 151 0.39 1.16 -26.82
N MET A 152 0.93 1.50 -25.65
CA MET A 152 0.97 2.89 -25.17
C MET A 152 1.80 3.79 -26.08
N ALA A 153 2.93 3.29 -26.59
CA ALA A 153 3.74 3.98 -27.57
C ALA A 153 2.97 4.31 -28.85
N ARG A 154 1.97 3.50 -29.25
CA ARG A 154 1.08 3.81 -30.38
C ARG A 154 0.03 4.86 -30.04
N VAL A 155 -0.51 4.81 -28.82
CA VAL A 155 -1.52 5.75 -28.34
C VAL A 155 -0.94 7.16 -28.20
N PHE A 156 0.21 7.30 -27.56
CA PHE A 156 0.83 8.60 -27.30
C PHE A 156 1.89 8.97 -28.33
N GLY A 157 2.40 8.03 -29.14
CA GLY A 157 3.48 8.26 -30.12
C GLY A 157 3.31 9.45 -31.06
N PRO A 158 2.10 9.75 -31.59
CA PRO A 158 1.88 10.91 -32.45
C PRO A 158 2.10 12.26 -31.75
N LEU A 159 2.09 12.29 -30.41
CA LEU A 159 2.35 13.50 -29.63
C LEU A 159 3.86 13.70 -29.43
N PRO A 160 4.36 14.95 -29.43
CA PRO A 160 5.73 15.25 -29.01
C PRO A 160 6.01 14.67 -27.62
N GLY A 161 7.11 13.93 -27.46
CA GLY A 161 7.42 13.27 -26.18
C GLY A 161 6.54 12.06 -25.83
N GLY A 162 5.67 11.61 -26.74
CA GLY A 162 4.70 10.54 -26.52
C GLY A 162 5.27 9.22 -26.00
N LEU A 163 6.44 8.82 -26.49
CA LEU A 163 7.11 7.61 -26.00
C LEU A 163 7.58 7.75 -24.54
N SER A 164 8.03 8.95 -24.13
CA SER A 164 8.39 9.20 -22.73
C SER A 164 7.16 9.13 -21.81
N VAL A 165 6.05 9.73 -22.21
CA VAL A 165 4.78 9.65 -21.46
C VAL A 165 4.32 8.20 -21.35
N SER A 166 4.45 7.43 -22.44
CA SER A 166 4.14 5.99 -22.45
C SER A 166 4.99 5.20 -21.46
N VAL A 167 6.29 5.51 -21.35
CA VAL A 167 7.18 4.89 -20.36
C VAL A 167 6.73 5.21 -18.93
N VAL A 168 6.37 6.47 -18.64
CA VAL A 168 5.86 6.85 -17.30
C VAL A 168 4.57 6.11 -16.96
N VAL A 169 3.61 6.05 -17.90
CA VAL A 169 2.31 5.39 -17.68
C VAL A 169 2.49 3.89 -17.50
N VAL A 170 3.22 3.23 -18.39
CA VAL A 170 3.42 1.77 -18.29
C VAL A 170 4.31 1.44 -17.10
N GLY A 171 5.28 2.28 -16.76
CA GLY A 171 6.06 2.10 -15.55
C GLY A 171 5.25 2.28 -14.29
N ALA A 172 4.31 3.23 -14.24
CA ALA A 172 3.37 3.33 -13.12
C ALA A 172 2.54 2.04 -12.96
N PHE A 173 2.00 1.48 -14.05
CA PHE A 173 1.24 0.23 -14.00
C PHE A 173 2.09 -0.99 -13.63
N LEU A 174 3.26 -1.13 -14.23
CA LEU A 174 4.15 -2.27 -13.94
C LEU A 174 4.72 -2.17 -12.55
N ALA A 175 5.09 -0.98 -12.10
CA ALA A 175 5.67 -0.77 -10.80
C ALA A 175 4.64 -1.00 -9.67
N ALA A 176 3.36 -0.68 -9.90
CA ALA A 176 2.26 -1.10 -9.03
C ALA A 176 2.14 -2.63 -8.94
N SER A 177 2.49 -3.36 -10.00
CA SER A 177 2.36 -4.83 -9.99
C SER A 177 3.57 -5.57 -9.42
N THR A 178 4.78 -5.02 -9.56
CA THR A 178 6.02 -5.70 -9.15
C THR A 178 6.53 -5.26 -7.79
N GLY A 179 6.39 -3.97 -7.42
CA GLY A 179 6.95 -3.42 -6.20
C GLY A 179 8.49 -3.50 -6.07
N ILE A 180 9.20 -4.02 -7.09
CA ILE A 180 10.65 -4.20 -7.10
C ILE A 180 11.25 -3.20 -8.07
N VAL A 181 11.74 -2.09 -7.52
CA VAL A 181 12.29 -0.97 -8.30
C VAL A 181 13.43 -1.41 -9.22
N GLY A 182 14.41 -2.15 -8.70
CA GLY A 182 15.59 -2.50 -9.48
C GLY A 182 15.27 -3.36 -10.69
N ALA A 183 14.41 -4.36 -10.52
CA ALA A 183 13.94 -5.21 -11.62
C ALA A 183 13.17 -4.38 -12.66
N THR A 184 12.25 -3.51 -12.23
CA THR A 184 11.48 -2.66 -13.16
C THR A 184 12.39 -1.70 -13.93
N VAL A 185 13.37 -1.06 -13.29
CA VAL A 185 14.32 -0.17 -13.98
C VAL A 185 15.17 -0.93 -14.98
N VAL A 186 15.65 -2.13 -14.64
CA VAL A 186 16.40 -3.02 -15.54
C VAL A 186 15.55 -3.44 -16.73
N THR A 187 14.32 -3.91 -16.49
CA THR A 187 13.44 -4.41 -17.54
C THR A 187 12.98 -3.28 -18.46
N MET A 188 12.60 -2.13 -17.91
CA MET A 188 12.33 -0.94 -18.71
C MET A 188 13.59 -0.50 -19.46
N GLY A 189 14.76 -0.48 -18.82
CA GLY A 189 16.03 -0.14 -19.48
C GLY A 189 16.35 -1.06 -20.67
N LEU A 190 16.06 -2.36 -20.58
CA LEU A 190 16.27 -3.31 -21.67
C LEU A 190 15.24 -3.18 -22.80
N LEU A 191 14.00 -2.80 -22.48
CA LEU A 191 12.89 -2.76 -23.44
C LEU A 191 12.71 -1.36 -24.08
N SER A 192 12.68 -0.31 -23.28
CA SER A 192 12.31 1.04 -23.72
C SER A 192 13.51 1.88 -24.14
N LEU A 193 14.67 1.77 -23.47
CA LEU A 193 15.85 2.58 -23.81
C LEU A 193 16.31 2.39 -25.27
N PRO A 194 16.47 1.15 -25.79
CA PRO A 194 16.87 0.97 -27.19
C PRO A 194 15.82 1.52 -28.17
N THR A 195 14.54 1.41 -27.82
CA THR A 195 13.42 1.91 -28.63
C THR A 195 13.40 3.44 -28.66
N MET A 196 13.65 4.11 -27.54
CA MET A 196 13.75 5.57 -27.46
C MET A 196 14.93 6.10 -28.28
N LEU A 197 16.12 5.49 -28.12
CA LEU A 197 17.32 5.91 -28.85
C LEU A 197 17.17 5.71 -30.37
N LYS A 198 16.53 4.62 -30.81
CA LYS A 198 16.23 4.40 -32.24
C LYS A 198 15.30 5.45 -32.84
N ASN A 199 14.44 6.05 -32.02
CA ASN A 199 13.54 7.14 -32.41
C ASN A 199 14.14 8.53 -32.14
N ASN A 200 15.47 8.65 -32.04
CA ASN A 200 16.20 9.91 -31.86
C ASN A 200 15.83 10.69 -30.58
N TYR A 201 15.41 10.01 -29.51
CA TYR A 201 15.28 10.66 -28.21
C TYR A 201 16.66 10.94 -27.60
N SER A 202 16.81 12.07 -26.91
CA SER A 202 18.03 12.39 -26.18
C SER A 202 18.32 11.34 -25.09
N PRO A 203 19.56 10.85 -24.96
CA PRO A 203 19.94 9.90 -23.91
C PRO A 203 19.59 10.37 -22.50
N GLU A 204 19.71 11.66 -22.21
CA GLU A 204 19.40 12.26 -20.90
C GLU A 204 17.92 12.09 -20.56
N LEU A 205 17.01 12.51 -21.46
CA LEU A 205 15.57 12.35 -21.23
C LEU A 205 15.16 10.88 -21.12
N ALA A 206 15.68 10.02 -22.03
CA ALA A 206 15.33 8.61 -22.04
C ALA A 206 15.75 7.90 -20.74
N THR A 207 16.99 8.14 -20.29
CA THR A 207 17.49 7.53 -19.04
C THR A 207 16.81 8.10 -17.80
N GLY A 208 16.57 9.41 -17.75
CA GLY A 208 15.87 10.06 -16.65
C GLY A 208 14.45 9.54 -16.47
N VAL A 209 13.66 9.48 -17.56
CA VAL A 209 12.29 8.99 -17.53
C VAL A 209 12.22 7.52 -17.12
N ILE A 210 13.12 6.68 -17.63
CA ILE A 210 13.15 5.24 -17.29
C ILE A 210 13.50 5.03 -15.81
N ALA A 211 14.54 5.73 -15.32
CA ALA A 211 14.94 5.63 -13.92
C ALA A 211 13.81 6.10 -13.00
N ALA A 212 13.26 7.30 -13.24
CA ALA A 212 12.20 7.87 -12.41
C ALA A 212 10.91 7.04 -12.44
N SER A 213 10.52 6.56 -13.63
CA SER A 213 9.32 5.75 -13.76
C SER A 213 9.44 4.39 -13.08
N GLY A 214 10.65 3.82 -13.00
CA GLY A 214 10.86 2.53 -12.32
C GLY A 214 10.78 2.63 -10.80
N THR A 215 11.06 3.80 -10.20
CA THR A 215 10.96 4.01 -8.75
C THR A 215 9.55 4.29 -8.27
N LEU A 216 8.60 4.60 -9.16
CA LEU A 216 7.18 4.80 -8.80
C LEU A 216 6.57 3.57 -8.09
N GLY A 217 7.14 2.38 -8.25
CA GLY A 217 6.68 1.16 -7.57
C GLY A 217 6.88 1.16 -6.06
N GLN A 218 7.65 2.12 -5.53
CA GLN A 218 7.76 2.30 -4.07
C GLN A 218 6.52 2.99 -3.48
N ILE A 219 5.78 3.76 -4.27
CA ILE A 219 4.65 4.55 -3.76
C ILE A 219 3.31 4.12 -4.34
N ILE A 220 3.25 3.69 -5.61
CA ILE A 220 1.97 3.31 -6.24
C ILE A 220 1.53 1.94 -5.72
N PRO A 221 0.36 1.83 -5.06
CA PRO A 221 -0.14 0.54 -4.56
C PRO A 221 -0.51 -0.43 -5.69
N PRO A 222 -0.39 -1.76 -5.47
CA PRO A 222 0.17 -2.42 -4.28
C PRO A 222 1.71 -2.38 -4.26
N SER A 223 2.29 -1.75 -3.24
CA SER A 223 3.74 -1.55 -3.13
C SER A 223 4.33 -2.34 -1.96
N ILE A 224 5.42 -3.06 -2.22
CA ILE A 224 6.18 -3.78 -1.18
C ILE A 224 6.65 -2.82 -0.09
N VAL A 225 7.11 -1.61 -0.47
CA VAL A 225 7.59 -0.59 0.46
C VAL A 225 6.48 -0.19 1.42
N ILE A 226 5.27 0.09 0.91
CA ILE A 226 4.14 0.51 1.74
C ILE A 226 3.59 -0.65 2.59
N VAL A 227 3.60 -1.88 2.09
CA VAL A 227 3.24 -3.06 2.90
C VAL A 227 4.17 -3.18 4.10
N LEU A 228 5.48 -3.12 3.88
CA LEU A 228 6.47 -3.29 4.94
C LEU A 228 6.49 -2.10 5.91
N LEU A 229 6.42 -0.88 5.39
CA LEU A 229 6.28 0.32 6.22
C LEU A 229 4.99 0.26 7.02
N GLY A 230 3.87 -0.17 6.44
CA GLY A 230 2.59 -0.17 7.14
C GLY A 230 2.53 -1.13 8.32
N THR A 231 3.14 -2.30 8.19
CA THR A 231 3.26 -3.24 9.32
C THR A 231 4.12 -2.65 10.42
N LEU A 232 5.33 -2.17 10.09
CA LEU A 232 6.26 -1.68 11.11
C LEU A 232 5.84 -0.34 11.70
N ALA A 233 5.34 0.59 10.90
CA ALA A 233 4.84 1.88 11.35
C ALA A 233 3.61 1.70 12.23
N GLY A 234 2.71 0.76 11.90
CA GLY A 234 1.57 0.42 12.76
C GLY A 234 2.01 -0.08 14.12
N ASP A 235 2.90 -1.07 14.17
CA ASP A 235 3.43 -1.61 15.43
C ASP A 235 4.13 -0.51 16.27
N LEU A 236 4.96 0.32 15.63
CA LEU A 236 5.70 1.38 16.30
C LEU A 236 4.79 2.52 16.76
N TYR A 237 3.77 2.88 15.97
CA TYR A 237 2.79 3.88 16.33
C TYR A 237 1.96 3.43 17.53
N SER A 238 1.40 2.23 17.50
CA SER A 238 0.64 1.67 18.63
C SER A 238 1.48 1.62 19.90
N ALA A 239 2.72 1.11 19.81
CA ALA A 239 3.61 1.02 20.97
C ALA A 239 4.06 2.39 21.50
N ALA A 240 4.35 3.35 20.62
CA ALA A 240 4.79 4.68 21.02
C ALA A 240 3.65 5.49 21.65
N GLN A 241 2.43 5.40 21.11
CA GLN A 241 1.26 6.06 21.70
C GLN A 241 0.85 5.41 23.04
N GLU A 242 1.01 4.09 23.19
CA GLU A 242 0.80 3.41 24.47
C GLU A 242 1.79 3.91 25.53
N SER A 243 3.08 4.01 25.18
CA SER A 243 4.08 4.60 26.07
C SER A 243 3.76 6.06 26.41
N ARG A 244 3.32 6.86 25.43
CA ARG A 244 2.91 8.26 25.64
C ARG A 244 1.71 8.36 26.58
N ALA A 245 0.72 7.48 26.46
CA ALA A 245 -0.45 7.47 27.32
C ALA A 245 -0.08 7.10 28.77
N GLN A 246 0.79 6.12 28.97
CA GLN A 246 1.32 5.75 30.28
C GLN A 246 2.10 6.91 30.90
N VAL A 247 2.95 7.57 30.10
CA VAL A 247 3.64 8.79 30.50
C VAL A 247 2.64 9.88 30.83
N ALA A 248 1.52 10.03 30.13
CA ALA A 248 0.49 11.03 30.42
C ALA A 248 -0.42 10.68 31.64
N GLY A 249 -0.15 9.57 32.34
CA GLY A 249 -0.93 9.12 33.51
C GLY A 249 -2.22 8.37 33.15
N CYS A 250 -2.42 8.05 31.87
CA CYS A 250 -3.55 7.28 31.34
C CYS A 250 -3.24 5.78 31.28
N THR A 251 -4.27 4.95 31.27
CA THR A 251 -4.13 3.47 31.29
C THR A 251 -3.74 2.87 29.95
N ASP A 252 -4.16 3.49 28.85
CA ASP A 252 -4.04 2.96 27.48
C ASP A 252 -4.13 4.09 26.45
N ALA A 253 -3.55 3.87 25.26
CA ALA A 253 -3.56 4.84 24.17
C ALA A 253 -4.97 5.25 23.71
N LEU A 254 -5.92 4.30 23.70
CA LEU A 254 -7.30 4.58 23.30
C LEU A 254 -7.99 5.56 24.27
N THR A 255 -7.75 5.42 25.57
CA THR A 255 -8.23 6.40 26.57
C THR A 255 -7.65 7.78 26.31
N PHE A 256 -6.35 7.88 26.03
CA PHE A 256 -5.67 9.16 25.86
C PHE A 256 -6.02 9.88 24.54
N LEU A 257 -6.09 9.14 23.43
CA LEU A 257 -6.34 9.70 22.09
C LEU A 257 -7.82 9.78 21.73
N GLY A 258 -8.71 9.02 22.39
CA GLY A 258 -10.12 8.89 22.01
C GLY A 258 -10.37 7.97 20.81
N GLU A 259 -9.34 7.69 20.01
CA GLU A 259 -9.39 6.77 18.87
C GLU A 259 -8.36 5.63 18.99
N PRO A 260 -8.61 4.46 18.37
CA PRO A 260 -7.64 3.37 18.39
C PRO A 260 -6.33 3.78 17.70
N ALA A 261 -5.20 3.65 18.41
CA ALA A 261 -3.88 3.95 17.89
C ALA A 261 -3.40 2.86 16.90
N VAL A 262 -4.13 2.62 15.82
CA VAL A 262 -3.84 1.58 14.83
C VAL A 262 -3.63 2.18 13.44
N LEU A 263 -2.60 1.69 12.75
CA LEU A 263 -2.34 2.06 11.36
C LEU A 263 -2.31 0.79 10.52
N SER A 264 -3.32 0.61 9.66
CA SER A 264 -3.40 -0.55 8.79
C SER A 264 -2.66 -0.33 7.47
N VAL A 265 -2.21 -1.43 6.85
CA VAL A 265 -1.64 -1.40 5.49
C VAL A 265 -2.66 -0.88 4.46
N GLY A 266 -3.94 -1.20 4.64
CA GLY A 266 -5.01 -0.74 3.74
C GLY A 266 -5.19 0.79 3.79
N THR A 267 -5.19 1.36 4.98
CA THR A 267 -5.23 2.82 5.18
C THR A 267 -4.03 3.51 4.54
N LEU A 268 -2.84 2.89 4.61
CA LEU A 268 -1.65 3.43 3.93
C LEU A 268 -1.69 3.26 2.42
N PHE A 269 -2.33 2.21 1.89
CA PHE A 269 -2.59 2.11 0.45
C PHE A 269 -3.52 3.22 -0.03
N GLN A 270 -4.58 3.54 0.74
CA GLN A 270 -5.44 4.69 0.45
C GLN A 270 -4.62 5.99 0.48
N ALA A 271 -3.79 6.18 1.52
CA ALA A 271 -2.96 7.37 1.70
C ALA A 271 -1.90 7.55 0.60
N ALA A 272 -1.32 6.46 0.09
CA ALA A 272 -0.28 6.46 -0.93
C ALA A 272 -0.80 6.68 -2.35
N LEU A 273 -2.07 6.33 -2.63
CA LEU A 273 -2.62 6.31 -3.97
C LEU A 273 -2.58 7.69 -4.66
N LEU A 274 -3.07 8.72 -3.98
CA LEU A 274 -3.13 10.07 -4.55
C LEU A 274 -1.73 10.69 -4.75
N PRO A 275 -0.80 10.65 -3.76
CA PRO A 275 0.59 11.05 -3.95
C PRO A 275 1.32 10.28 -5.07
N GLY A 276 1.08 8.97 -5.20
CA GLY A 276 1.68 8.15 -6.24
C GLY A 276 1.21 8.55 -7.65
N ILE A 277 -0.09 8.74 -7.84
CA ILE A 277 -0.66 9.24 -9.10
C ILE A 277 -0.17 10.66 -9.39
N MET A 278 -0.12 11.53 -8.37
CA MET A 278 0.39 12.89 -8.48
C MET A 278 1.82 12.91 -9.02
N LEU A 279 2.73 12.11 -8.46
CA LEU A 279 4.12 12.03 -8.94
C LEU A 279 4.20 11.50 -10.38
N ALA A 280 3.41 10.48 -10.72
CA ALA A 280 3.36 9.96 -12.10
C ALA A 280 2.87 11.04 -13.09
N VAL A 281 1.85 11.81 -12.72
CA VAL A 281 1.34 12.94 -13.53
C VAL A 281 2.40 14.03 -13.66
N LEU A 282 3.09 14.41 -12.58
CA LEU A 282 4.16 15.41 -12.64
C LEU A 282 5.32 14.96 -13.54
N TYR A 283 5.71 13.68 -13.51
CA TYR A 283 6.73 13.13 -14.39
C TYR A 283 6.30 13.15 -15.86
N ALA A 284 5.06 12.75 -16.15
CA ALA A 284 4.50 12.80 -17.50
C ALA A 284 4.39 14.24 -18.01
N ALA A 285 3.91 15.17 -17.16
CA ALA A 285 3.79 16.59 -17.48
C ALA A 285 5.15 17.22 -17.77
N TYR A 286 6.18 16.92 -16.97
CA TYR A 286 7.55 17.36 -17.25
C TYR A 286 8.08 16.79 -18.55
N ALA A 287 7.95 15.48 -18.79
CA ALA A 287 8.42 14.84 -20.01
C ALA A 287 7.75 15.44 -21.27
N PHE A 288 6.44 15.70 -21.19
CA PHE A 288 5.66 16.34 -22.25
C PHE A 288 6.06 17.80 -22.45
N GLY A 289 6.15 18.59 -21.37
CA GLY A 289 6.58 19.99 -21.42
C GLY A 289 8.01 20.15 -21.96
N TYR A 290 8.93 19.27 -21.56
CA TYR A 290 10.29 19.24 -22.09
C TYR A 290 10.30 18.97 -23.61
N ALA A 291 9.44 18.07 -24.09
CA ALA A 291 9.31 17.75 -25.50
C ALA A 291 8.69 18.89 -26.32
N LEU A 292 7.72 19.62 -25.77
CA LEU A 292 7.16 20.82 -26.40
C LEU A 292 8.19 21.94 -26.55
N LEU A 293 9.03 22.14 -25.52
CA LEU A 293 10.09 23.15 -25.54
C LEU A 293 11.30 22.71 -26.38
N ASN A 294 11.57 21.41 -26.48
CA ASN A 294 12.69 20.85 -27.24
C ASN A 294 12.24 19.73 -28.21
N PRO A 295 11.53 20.05 -29.30
CA PRO A 295 11.01 19.02 -30.22
C PRO A 295 12.09 18.15 -30.87
N SER A 296 13.31 18.68 -31.03
CA SER A 296 14.45 17.93 -31.60
C SER A 296 15.00 16.84 -30.68
N LYS A 297 14.73 16.92 -29.37
CA LYS A 297 15.25 15.97 -28.36
C LYS A 297 14.23 14.88 -27.99
N ALA A 298 12.97 15.05 -28.39
CA ALA A 298 11.88 14.11 -28.13
C ALA A 298 10.84 14.17 -29.26
N PRO A 299 11.20 13.76 -30.49
CA PRO A 299 10.33 13.86 -31.64
C PRO A 299 9.11 12.94 -31.52
N ALA A 300 8.02 13.32 -32.21
CA ALA A 300 6.86 12.46 -32.34
C ALA A 300 7.21 11.21 -33.17
N VAL A 301 6.75 10.05 -32.71
CA VAL A 301 6.99 8.76 -33.37
C VAL A 301 5.74 8.37 -34.16
N VAL A 302 5.87 8.34 -35.49
CA VAL A 302 4.82 7.79 -36.35
C VAL A 302 4.93 6.28 -36.32
N VAL A 303 4.16 5.63 -35.44
CA VAL A 303 4.01 4.18 -35.48
C VAL A 303 2.95 3.86 -36.54
N GLU A 304 3.29 3.00 -37.52
CA GLU A 304 2.33 2.59 -38.57
C GLU A 304 1.04 2.05 -37.93
N ASN A 305 -0.07 2.75 -38.15
CA ASN A 305 -1.39 2.33 -37.69
C ASN A 305 -1.84 1.11 -38.49
N LYS A 306 -1.67 -0.10 -37.93
CA LYS A 306 -2.40 -1.26 -38.41
C LYS A 306 -3.88 -1.12 -38.03
N SER A 307 -4.70 -0.79 -39.02
CA SER A 307 -6.13 -1.15 -39.11
C SER A 307 -6.98 -0.88 -37.85
N GLY A 308 -7.07 0.38 -37.42
CA GLY A 308 -8.11 0.83 -36.47
C GLY A 308 -9.30 1.45 -37.22
N GLU A 309 -10.52 1.32 -36.68
CA GLU A 309 -11.66 2.12 -37.16
C GLU A 309 -11.39 3.63 -36.94
N VAL A 310 -11.82 4.47 -37.88
CA VAL A 310 -11.65 5.92 -37.77
C VAL A 310 -12.68 6.46 -36.78
N ILE A 311 -12.23 6.82 -35.58
CA ILE A 311 -13.06 7.45 -34.54
C ILE A 311 -12.94 8.97 -34.69
N THR A 312 -14.06 9.66 -34.90
CA THR A 312 -14.04 11.13 -34.94
C THR A 312 -13.83 11.73 -33.56
N ARG A 313 -13.27 12.95 -33.47
CA ARG A 313 -13.04 13.63 -32.19
C ARG A 313 -14.34 13.78 -31.37
N ASN A 314 -15.46 14.06 -32.02
CA ASN A 314 -16.76 14.17 -31.36
C ASN A 314 -17.22 12.82 -30.81
N GLU A 315 -17.14 11.74 -31.59
CA GLU A 315 -17.51 10.40 -31.10
C GLU A 315 -16.62 9.97 -29.94
N GLY A 316 -15.31 10.23 -30.03
CA GLY A 316 -14.38 9.93 -28.96
C GLY A 316 -14.73 10.68 -27.67
N LEU A 317 -14.98 11.99 -27.75
CA LEU A 317 -15.39 12.80 -26.60
C LEU A 317 -16.75 12.37 -26.03
N THR A 318 -17.72 12.05 -26.89
CA THR A 318 -19.05 11.64 -26.43
C THR A 318 -18.98 10.30 -25.70
N TRP A 319 -18.37 9.27 -26.29
CA TRP A 319 -18.48 7.91 -25.77
C TRP A 319 -17.42 7.52 -24.76
N PHE A 320 -16.22 8.11 -24.79
CA PHE A 320 -15.16 7.80 -23.81
C PHE A 320 -15.10 8.77 -22.63
N LEU A 321 -15.68 9.97 -22.75
CA LEU A 321 -15.63 10.98 -21.68
C LEU A 321 -17.03 11.39 -21.20
N PHE A 322 -17.85 11.98 -22.08
CA PHE A 322 -19.12 12.58 -21.67
C PHE A 322 -20.13 11.56 -21.16
N VAL A 323 -20.35 10.45 -21.89
CA VAL A 323 -21.30 9.41 -21.49
C VAL A 323 -20.89 8.72 -20.19
N PRO A 324 -19.64 8.24 -20.01
CA PRO A 324 -19.19 7.72 -18.73
C PRO A 324 -19.32 8.73 -17.58
N ALA A 325 -18.90 9.98 -17.79
CA ALA A 325 -19.00 11.03 -16.77
C ALA A 325 -20.45 11.35 -16.42
N ALA A 326 -21.36 11.38 -17.39
CA ALA A 326 -22.78 11.61 -17.18
C ALA A 326 -23.45 10.44 -16.44
N LEU A 327 -23.10 9.20 -16.76
CA LEU A 327 -23.62 8.01 -16.07
C LEU A 327 -23.13 7.95 -14.62
N ILE A 328 -21.83 8.17 -14.38
CA ILE A 328 -21.24 8.19 -13.03
C ILE A 328 -21.78 9.38 -12.23
N GLY A 329 -21.78 10.58 -12.81
CA GLY A 329 -22.31 11.79 -12.18
C GLY A 329 -23.81 11.68 -11.89
N GLY A 330 -24.57 11.05 -12.78
CA GLY A 330 -25.99 10.76 -12.57
C GLY A 330 -26.21 9.79 -11.40
N MET A 331 -25.40 8.73 -11.30
CA MET A 331 -25.45 7.81 -10.16
C MET A 331 -25.11 8.52 -8.84
N ILE A 332 -24.06 9.34 -8.81
CA ILE A 332 -23.68 10.12 -7.63
C ILE A 332 -24.79 11.09 -7.24
N ALA A 333 -25.40 11.79 -8.21
CA ALA A 333 -26.51 12.70 -7.95
C ALA A 333 -27.73 11.96 -7.38
N LEU A 334 -28.10 10.81 -7.96
CA LEU A 334 -29.20 9.98 -7.45
C LEU A 334 -28.89 9.38 -6.07
N SER A 335 -27.62 9.07 -5.78
CA SER A 335 -27.20 8.62 -4.45
C SER A 335 -27.26 9.74 -3.42
N SER A 336 -26.80 10.96 -3.78
CA SER A 336 -26.90 12.14 -2.91
C SER A 336 -28.35 12.58 -2.64
N ALA A 337 -29.27 12.25 -3.56
CA ALA A 337 -30.71 12.51 -3.41
C ALA A 337 -31.47 11.37 -2.68
N ASN A 338 -30.74 10.40 -2.11
CA ASN A 338 -31.27 9.18 -1.46
C ASN A 338 -32.20 8.33 -2.34
N VAL A 339 -32.08 8.44 -3.67
CA VAL A 339 -32.80 7.57 -4.63
C VAL A 339 -32.07 6.23 -4.78
N ILE A 340 -30.73 6.26 -4.73
CA ILE A 340 -29.86 5.08 -4.69
C ILE A 340 -29.20 5.03 -3.32
N GLY A 341 -29.42 3.94 -2.57
CA GLY A 341 -28.93 3.86 -1.21
C GLY A 341 -28.84 2.44 -0.68
N ASN A 342 -28.57 2.35 0.62
CA ASN A 342 -28.53 1.06 1.30
C ASN A 342 -29.96 0.54 1.51
N GLN A 343 -30.18 -0.74 1.22
CA GLN A 343 -31.44 -1.45 1.47
C GLN A 343 -31.26 -2.54 2.54
N ASN A 344 -30.16 -2.50 3.30
CA ASN A 344 -29.90 -3.49 4.33
C ASN A 344 -30.91 -3.36 5.49
N ILE A 345 -31.77 -4.36 5.60
CA ILE A 345 -32.80 -4.50 6.64
C ILE A 345 -32.38 -5.42 7.79
N VAL A 346 -31.14 -5.93 7.79
CA VAL A 346 -30.65 -6.83 8.85
C VAL A 346 -30.61 -6.04 10.16
N VAL A 347 -31.40 -6.46 11.13
CA VAL A 347 -31.38 -5.95 12.51
C VAL A 347 -30.60 -6.95 13.35
N ASP A 348 -29.52 -6.49 13.98
CA ASP A 348 -28.73 -7.34 14.87
C ASP A 348 -29.58 -7.82 16.06
N SER A 349 -29.22 -8.98 16.61
CA SER A 349 -29.97 -9.61 17.72
C SER A 349 -29.74 -8.91 19.07
N PHE A 350 -28.87 -7.92 19.07
CA PHE A 350 -28.35 -7.20 20.20
C PHE A 350 -28.44 -5.71 19.88
N THR A 351 -28.74 -4.87 20.88
CA THR A 351 -28.64 -3.43 20.72
C THR A 351 -27.20 -3.06 20.35
N ASP A 352 -27.05 -2.10 19.43
CA ASP A 352 -25.77 -1.44 19.22
C ASP A 352 -25.29 -0.96 20.59
N ARG A 353 -24.04 -1.29 20.93
CA ARG A 353 -23.43 -0.81 22.17
C ARG A 353 -23.58 0.72 22.11
N GLY A 354 -24.30 1.31 23.07
CA GLY A 354 -24.61 2.75 23.03
C GLY A 354 -23.35 3.55 22.70
N GLU A 355 -23.49 4.64 21.93
CA GLU A 355 -22.36 5.51 21.60
C GLU A 355 -21.63 5.85 22.90
N ALA A 356 -20.39 5.41 23.01
CA ALA A 356 -19.54 5.84 24.11
C ALA A 356 -19.33 7.34 23.94
N ALA A 357 -19.19 8.06 25.06
CA ALA A 357 -18.77 9.45 25.00
C ALA A 357 -17.50 9.57 24.12
N SER A 358 -17.42 10.67 23.39
CA SER A 358 -16.30 10.99 22.48
C SER A 358 -14.92 10.83 23.15
N LEU A 359 -14.85 11.06 24.46
CA LEU A 359 -13.70 10.74 25.30
C LEU A 359 -14.13 9.95 26.55
N ARG A 360 -13.25 9.08 27.04
CA ARG A 360 -13.47 8.40 28.32
C ARG A 360 -13.32 9.38 29.47
N THR A 361 -14.39 9.61 30.23
CA THR A 361 -14.42 10.58 31.34
C THR A 361 -14.08 9.97 32.70
N SER A 362 -14.11 8.64 32.82
CA SER A 362 -13.78 7.89 34.05
C SER A 362 -12.28 7.57 34.17
N VAL A 363 -11.47 8.62 34.28
CA VAL A 363 -10.00 8.51 34.36
C VAL A 363 -9.43 9.10 35.65
N SER A 364 -8.13 8.87 35.90
CA SER A 364 -7.40 9.54 36.98
C SER A 364 -7.35 11.06 36.77
N GLU A 365 -7.21 11.85 37.84
CA GLU A 365 -7.08 13.31 37.73
C GLU A 365 -5.85 13.74 36.90
N GLU A 366 -4.76 12.96 36.94
CA GLU A 366 -3.58 13.20 36.10
C GLU A 366 -3.89 12.97 34.62
N CYS A 367 -4.54 11.85 34.27
CA CYS A 367 -4.95 11.57 32.89
C CYS A 367 -5.95 12.59 32.37
N LYS A 368 -6.88 13.05 33.22
CA LYS A 368 -7.83 14.11 32.90
C LYS A 368 -7.12 15.41 32.53
N ALA A 369 -6.16 15.86 33.32
CA ALA A 369 -5.39 17.06 33.01
C ALA A 369 -4.67 16.93 31.66
N SER A 370 -4.02 15.79 31.41
CA SER A 370 -3.34 15.49 30.15
C SER A 370 -4.29 15.43 28.95
N MET A 371 -5.50 14.89 29.11
CA MET A 371 -6.50 14.83 28.04
C MET A 371 -7.11 16.21 27.73
N ILE A 372 -7.35 17.03 28.76
CA ILE A 372 -7.79 18.42 28.58
C ILE A 372 -6.72 19.23 27.84
N GLU A 373 -5.44 19.00 28.14
CA GLU A 373 -4.33 19.64 27.42
C GLU A 373 -4.29 19.23 25.94
N LEU A 374 -4.55 17.95 25.64
CA LEU A 374 -4.51 17.43 24.27
C LEU A 374 -5.72 17.83 23.42
N HIS A 375 -6.93 17.66 23.94
CA HIS A 375 -8.20 17.82 23.19
C HIS A 375 -8.87 19.17 23.41
N GLY A 376 -8.46 19.92 24.43
CA GLY A 376 -9.08 21.16 24.85
C GLY A 376 -10.24 20.99 25.82
N GLN A 377 -10.51 22.04 26.59
CA GLN A 377 -11.57 22.04 27.62
C GLN A 377 -12.96 21.82 27.01
N ASP A 378 -13.24 22.41 25.85
CA ASP A 378 -14.56 22.31 25.19
C ASP A 378 -14.90 20.87 24.79
N ALA A 379 -13.92 20.11 24.30
CA ALA A 379 -14.09 18.70 23.93
C ALA A 379 -14.31 17.83 25.18
N TRP A 380 -13.57 18.10 26.25
CA TRP A 380 -13.76 17.42 27.53
C TRP A 380 -15.16 17.66 28.13
N ASP A 381 -15.60 18.92 28.16
CA ASP A 381 -16.92 19.29 28.69
C ASP A 381 -18.05 18.67 27.84
N THR A 382 -17.85 18.58 26.52
CA THR A 382 -18.76 17.87 25.61
C THR A 382 -18.81 16.39 25.94
N ALA A 383 -17.67 15.71 26.09
CA ALA A 383 -17.61 14.30 26.47
C ALA A 383 -18.22 14.03 27.86
N VAL A 384 -18.08 14.96 28.81
CA VAL A 384 -18.75 14.89 30.13
C VAL A 384 -20.25 15.06 30.01
N ALA A 385 -20.73 15.97 29.15
CA ALA A 385 -22.15 16.13 28.88
C ALA A 385 -22.74 14.90 28.17
N GLU A 386 -22.01 14.32 27.22
CA GLU A 386 -22.34 13.06 26.55
C GLU A 386 -22.39 11.91 27.55
N GLN A 387 -21.36 11.74 28.39
CA GLN A 387 -21.35 10.71 29.42
C GLN A 387 -22.49 10.91 30.43
N ALA A 388 -22.78 12.14 30.85
CA ALA A 388 -23.90 12.43 31.73
C ALA A 388 -25.26 12.14 31.07
N ALA A 389 -25.40 12.40 29.76
CA ALA A 389 -26.59 12.03 29.00
C ALA A 389 -26.73 10.50 28.91
N ILE A 390 -25.63 9.80 28.64
CA ILE A 390 -25.54 8.33 28.61
C ILE A 390 -25.92 7.77 29.99
N ASP A 391 -25.33 8.27 31.07
CA ASP A 391 -25.60 7.83 32.44
C ASP A 391 -27.06 8.11 32.86
N ASN A 392 -27.61 9.28 32.50
CA ASN A 392 -29.01 9.62 32.71
C ASN A 392 -29.97 8.72 31.90
N SER A 393 -29.51 8.15 30.78
CA SER A 393 -30.25 7.17 29.98
C SER A 393 -30.07 5.72 30.43
N GLY A 394 -29.31 5.47 31.51
CA GLY A 394 -29.06 4.15 32.08
C GLY A 394 -27.62 3.63 31.91
N GLY A 395 -26.66 4.49 31.54
CA GLY A 395 -25.25 4.16 31.28
C GLY A 395 -25.03 3.62 29.87
N LEU A 396 -23.78 3.21 29.57
CA LEU A 396 -23.48 2.35 28.42
C LEU A 396 -24.30 1.07 28.58
N GLN A 397 -25.50 1.04 28.02
CA GLN A 397 -26.38 -0.12 28.16
C GLN A 397 -25.60 -1.34 27.67
N THR A 398 -25.41 -2.30 28.58
CA THR A 398 -24.90 -3.63 28.23
C THR A 398 -25.73 -4.09 27.06
N SER A 399 -25.09 -4.46 25.95
CA SER A 399 -25.80 -4.87 24.73
C SER A 399 -26.89 -5.89 25.07
N GLU A 400 -28.12 -5.41 25.20
CA GLU A 400 -29.26 -6.20 25.62
C GLU A 400 -29.79 -6.90 24.38
N LYS A 401 -30.18 -8.16 24.55
CA LYS A 401 -30.83 -8.90 23.47
C LYS A 401 -32.17 -8.21 23.18
N LEU A 402 -32.29 -7.61 22.00
CA LEU A 402 -33.51 -6.92 21.58
C LEU A 402 -34.70 -7.90 21.66
N THR A 403 -35.77 -7.46 22.32
CA THR A 403 -37.03 -8.20 22.32
C THR A 403 -37.55 -8.32 20.89
N ASP A 404 -38.38 -9.34 20.62
CA ASP A 404 -38.95 -9.53 19.28
C ASP A 404 -39.76 -8.29 18.81
N GLU A 405 -40.34 -7.54 19.75
CA GLU A 405 -41.08 -6.29 19.49
C GLU A 405 -40.16 -5.13 19.08
N GLN A 406 -39.04 -4.90 19.79
CA GLN A 406 -38.08 -3.85 19.43
C GLN A 406 -37.39 -4.14 18.09
N ARG A 407 -37.10 -5.42 17.79
CA ARG A 407 -36.59 -5.81 16.47
C ARG A 407 -37.60 -5.53 15.37
N ALA A 408 -38.90 -5.73 15.62
CA ALA A 408 -39.93 -5.43 14.65
C ALA A 408 -40.06 -3.92 14.40
N GLU A 409 -39.87 -3.09 15.42
CA GLU A 409 -39.90 -1.62 15.31
C GLU A 409 -38.71 -1.07 14.53
N ILE A 410 -37.47 -1.45 14.88
CA ILE A 410 -36.24 -1.06 14.15
C ILE A 410 -36.29 -1.59 12.71
N PHE A 411 -36.83 -2.79 12.51
CA PHE A 411 -37.05 -3.34 11.18
C PHE A 411 -38.03 -2.49 10.37
N ALA A 412 -39.15 -2.05 10.96
CA ALA A 412 -40.12 -1.21 10.27
C ALA A 412 -39.55 0.17 9.92
N GLU A 413 -38.74 0.76 10.81
CA GLU A 413 -38.02 2.01 10.57
C GLU A 413 -37.01 1.87 9.42
N ARG A 414 -36.15 0.85 9.45
CA ARG A 414 -35.18 0.58 8.36
C ARG A 414 -35.86 0.27 7.02
N VAL A 415 -37.04 -0.34 7.03
CA VAL A 415 -37.85 -0.56 5.82
C VAL A 415 -38.45 0.74 5.28
N ALA A 416 -38.82 1.69 6.14
CA ALA A 416 -39.36 2.99 5.75
C ALA A 416 -38.29 3.93 5.19
N ASP A 417 -37.07 3.87 5.73
CA ASP A 417 -35.94 4.72 5.31
C ASP A 417 -35.12 4.14 4.13
N ALA A 418 -35.42 2.90 3.73
CA ALA A 418 -34.70 2.24 2.65
C ALA A 418 -34.89 2.98 1.31
N ALA A 419 -33.78 3.18 0.59
CA ALA A 419 -33.80 3.82 -0.71
C ALA A 419 -34.57 2.99 -1.76
N PRO A 420 -35.23 3.62 -2.74
CA PRO A 420 -35.95 2.93 -3.82
C PRO A 420 -35.08 2.01 -4.69
N ILE A 421 -33.80 2.34 -4.88
CA ILE A 421 -32.85 1.55 -5.68
C ILE A 421 -31.72 1.05 -4.78
N GLY A 422 -31.45 -0.25 -4.85
CA GLY A 422 -30.36 -0.88 -4.09
C GLY A 422 -28.99 -0.48 -4.65
N SER A 423 -28.07 -0.08 -3.78
CA SER A 423 -26.70 0.31 -4.15
C SER A 423 -25.98 -0.75 -4.99
N GLY A 424 -26.11 -2.04 -4.62
CA GLY A 424 -25.51 -3.15 -5.36
C GLY A 424 -26.03 -3.29 -6.79
N ILE A 425 -27.34 -3.21 -6.98
CA ILE A 425 -28.01 -3.33 -8.29
C ILE A 425 -27.68 -2.11 -9.17
N ALA A 426 -27.66 -0.91 -8.59
CA ALA A 426 -27.27 0.31 -9.27
C ALA A 426 -25.82 0.24 -9.78
N ILE A 427 -24.87 -0.21 -8.94
CA ILE A 427 -23.46 -0.35 -9.32
C ILE A 427 -23.30 -1.37 -10.46
N ILE A 428 -23.93 -2.55 -10.36
CA ILE A 428 -23.86 -3.57 -11.40
C ILE A 428 -24.44 -3.03 -12.71
N THR A 429 -25.60 -2.38 -12.67
CA THR A 429 -26.22 -1.79 -13.86
C THR A 429 -25.33 -0.73 -14.49
N LEU A 430 -24.73 0.15 -13.69
CA LEU A 430 -23.81 1.18 -14.16
C LEU A 430 -22.62 0.55 -14.89
N LEU A 431 -21.94 -0.42 -14.27
CA LEU A 431 -20.77 -1.08 -14.85
C LEU A 431 -21.10 -1.76 -16.18
N LEU A 432 -22.20 -2.49 -16.25
CA LEU A 432 -22.62 -3.18 -17.49
C LEU A 432 -23.06 -2.17 -18.58
N THR A 433 -23.71 -1.07 -18.20
CA THR A 433 -24.06 0.03 -19.11
C THR A 433 -22.81 0.73 -19.66
N LEU A 434 -21.79 0.93 -18.83
CA LEU A 434 -20.50 1.46 -19.26
C LEU A 434 -19.83 0.54 -20.28
N VAL A 435 -19.90 -0.77 -20.11
CA VAL A 435 -19.38 -1.74 -21.11
C VAL A 435 -20.11 -1.60 -22.45
N LEU A 436 -21.44 -1.52 -22.43
CA LEU A 436 -22.26 -1.39 -23.65
C LEU A 436 -21.99 -0.05 -24.38
N THR A 437 -21.92 1.05 -23.65
CA THR A 437 -21.67 2.39 -24.21
C THR A 437 -20.23 2.55 -24.70
N THR A 438 -19.25 1.97 -24.00
CA THR A 438 -17.86 1.95 -24.44
C THR A 438 -17.69 1.11 -25.72
N ALA A 439 -18.38 -0.03 -25.83
CA ALA A 439 -18.31 -0.87 -27.03
C ALA A 439 -18.78 -0.12 -28.28
N ARG A 440 -19.81 0.71 -28.15
CA ARG A 440 -20.27 1.62 -29.20
C ARG A 440 -19.19 2.64 -29.60
N GLY A 441 -18.51 3.23 -28.62
CA GLY A 441 -17.42 4.18 -28.87
C GLY A 441 -16.21 3.56 -29.56
N VAL A 442 -15.92 2.29 -29.28
CA VAL A 442 -14.80 1.55 -29.89
C VAL A 442 -15.05 1.16 -31.33
N LYS A 443 -16.30 0.84 -31.69
CA LYS A 443 -16.71 0.52 -33.07
C LYS A 443 -17.93 1.32 -33.53
N PRO A 444 -17.74 2.60 -33.91
CA PRO A 444 -18.84 3.44 -34.37
C PRO A 444 -19.48 2.94 -35.67
N SER A 445 -18.77 2.16 -36.48
CA SER A 445 -19.27 1.70 -37.79
C SER A 445 -20.05 0.38 -37.77
N ALA A 446 -20.06 -0.33 -36.64
CA ALA A 446 -20.73 -1.63 -36.49
C ALA A 446 -22.26 -1.51 -36.28
N ASP A 447 -23.01 -2.60 -36.48
CA ASP A 447 -24.44 -2.63 -36.14
C ASP A 447 -24.66 -2.67 -34.62
N HIS A 448 -25.26 -1.61 -34.06
CA HIS A 448 -25.49 -1.46 -32.63
C HIS A 448 -26.87 -1.94 -32.15
N ARG A 449 -27.72 -2.53 -33.01
CA ARG A 449 -29.08 -2.99 -32.60
C ARG A 449 -29.06 -3.81 -31.31
N LYS A 450 -28.10 -4.73 -31.19
CA LYS A 450 -27.96 -5.61 -30.02
C LYS A 450 -27.45 -4.88 -28.78
N LEU A 451 -26.64 -3.82 -28.94
CA LEU A 451 -26.23 -2.96 -27.84
C LEU A 451 -27.43 -2.19 -27.27
N TYR A 452 -28.32 -1.69 -28.13
CA TYR A 452 -29.55 -1.03 -27.68
C TYR A 452 -30.51 -2.00 -26.96
N ILE A 453 -30.59 -3.26 -27.41
CA ILE A 453 -31.32 -4.31 -26.67
C ILE A 453 -30.71 -4.49 -25.27
N GLY A 454 -29.38 -4.53 -25.17
CA GLY A 454 -28.68 -4.59 -23.89
C GLY A 454 -28.96 -3.38 -22.98
N LEU A 455 -28.99 -2.17 -23.53
CA LEU A 455 -29.36 -0.94 -22.80
C LEU A 455 -30.82 -0.96 -22.35
N GLY A 456 -31.72 -1.54 -23.16
CA GLY A 456 -33.09 -1.82 -22.76
C GLY A 456 -33.17 -2.78 -21.55
N GLY A 457 -32.30 -3.78 -21.51
CA GLY A 457 -32.12 -4.66 -20.35
C GLY A 457 -31.67 -3.91 -19.08
N ALA A 458 -30.76 -2.94 -19.22
CA ALA A 458 -30.31 -2.10 -18.10
C ALA A 458 -31.43 -1.18 -17.56
N ALA A 459 -32.20 -0.57 -18.46
CA ALA A 459 -33.37 0.22 -18.07
C ALA A 459 -34.43 -0.66 -17.38
N LEU A 460 -34.65 -1.87 -17.88
CA LEU A 460 -35.56 -2.83 -17.26
C LEU A 460 -35.07 -3.29 -15.88
N MET A 461 -33.76 -3.44 -15.68
CA MET A 461 -33.16 -3.82 -14.41
C MET A 461 -33.45 -2.75 -13.33
N ILE A 462 -33.25 -1.48 -13.65
CA ILE A 462 -33.59 -0.35 -12.74
C ILE A 462 -35.11 -0.28 -12.51
N LEU A 463 -35.91 -0.50 -13.55
CA LEU A 463 -37.37 -0.45 -13.43
C LEU A 463 -37.93 -1.58 -12.55
N ILE A 464 -37.39 -2.79 -12.66
CA ILE A 464 -37.76 -3.91 -11.79
C ILE A 464 -37.32 -3.67 -10.35
N ASP A 465 -36.14 -3.08 -10.15
CA ASP A 465 -35.67 -2.70 -8.81
C ASP A 465 -36.66 -1.75 -8.14
N ILE A 466 -37.05 -0.67 -8.83
CA ILE A 466 -37.99 0.33 -8.30
C ILE A 466 -39.39 -0.23 -8.04
N LEU A 467 -39.90 -1.11 -8.93
CA LEU A 467 -41.31 -1.51 -8.91
C LEU A 467 -41.58 -2.82 -8.17
N MET A 468 -40.63 -3.74 -8.14
CA MET A 468 -40.86 -5.12 -7.72
C MET A 468 -39.91 -5.61 -6.61
N ILE A 469 -38.78 -4.93 -6.39
CA ILE A 469 -37.83 -5.29 -5.34
C ILE A 469 -38.02 -4.35 -4.16
N THR A 470 -38.71 -4.85 -3.15
CA THR A 470 -38.76 -4.18 -1.84
C THR A 470 -37.60 -4.64 -0.96
N PRO A 471 -37.19 -3.86 0.06
CA PRO A 471 -36.13 -4.25 1.00
C PRO A 471 -36.38 -5.60 1.68
N THR A 472 -37.63 -6.04 1.76
CA THR A 472 -38.07 -7.33 2.33
C THR A 472 -38.00 -8.53 1.37
N THR A 473 -37.62 -8.30 0.12
CA THR A 473 -37.54 -9.34 -0.92
C THR A 473 -36.37 -10.28 -0.61
N SER A 474 -36.58 -11.60 -0.66
CA SER A 474 -35.49 -12.55 -0.41
C SER A 474 -34.41 -12.43 -1.50
N PRO A 475 -33.13 -12.73 -1.19
CA PRO A 475 -32.08 -12.78 -2.20
C PRO A 475 -32.41 -13.72 -3.37
N GLY A 476 -33.05 -14.87 -3.12
CA GLY A 476 -33.47 -15.79 -4.18
C GLY A 476 -34.57 -15.23 -5.08
N THR A 477 -35.57 -14.55 -4.51
CA THR A 477 -36.63 -13.89 -5.30
C THR A 477 -36.09 -12.71 -6.11
N THR A 478 -35.17 -11.93 -5.54
CA THR A 478 -34.43 -10.87 -6.22
C THR A 478 -33.69 -11.42 -7.45
N VAL A 479 -32.97 -12.54 -7.31
CA VAL A 479 -32.27 -13.17 -8.44
C VAL A 479 -33.24 -13.64 -9.53
N LEU A 480 -34.40 -14.19 -9.16
CA LEU A 480 -35.41 -14.63 -10.12
C LEU A 480 -36.01 -13.46 -10.90
N LEU A 481 -36.37 -12.36 -10.22
CA LEU A 481 -36.88 -11.15 -10.86
C LEU A 481 -35.84 -10.50 -11.79
N MET A 482 -34.57 -10.54 -11.38
CA MET A 482 -33.45 -9.99 -12.16
C MET A 482 -32.97 -10.89 -13.30
N ALA A 483 -33.34 -12.17 -13.33
CA ALA A 483 -32.87 -13.12 -14.34
C ALA A 483 -33.23 -12.70 -15.77
N VAL A 484 -34.44 -12.16 -15.99
CA VAL A 484 -34.91 -11.74 -17.33
C VAL A 484 -34.18 -10.47 -17.81
N PRO A 485 -34.12 -9.36 -17.03
CA PRO A 485 -33.29 -8.21 -17.39
C PRO A 485 -31.83 -8.57 -17.63
N LEU A 486 -31.24 -9.41 -16.77
CA LEU A 486 -29.86 -9.86 -16.91
C LEU A 486 -29.65 -10.69 -18.18
N ALA A 487 -30.60 -11.55 -18.57
CA ALA A 487 -30.51 -12.33 -19.81
C ALA A 487 -30.56 -11.42 -21.06
N ILE A 488 -31.44 -10.42 -21.07
CA ILE A 488 -31.53 -9.41 -22.14
C ILE A 488 -30.24 -8.59 -22.20
N MET A 489 -29.72 -8.19 -21.04
CA MET A 489 -28.47 -7.45 -20.95
C MET A 489 -27.29 -8.28 -21.43
N TRP A 490 -27.21 -9.55 -21.04
CA TRP A 490 -26.17 -10.50 -21.44
C TRP A 490 -26.14 -10.69 -22.96
N TYR A 491 -27.30 -10.71 -23.62
CA TYR A 491 -27.38 -10.77 -25.07
C TYR A 491 -26.65 -9.59 -25.74
N GLY A 492 -26.85 -8.36 -25.23
CA GLY A 492 -26.12 -7.17 -25.72
C GLY A 492 -24.64 -7.18 -25.32
N LEU A 493 -24.32 -7.58 -24.08
CA LEU A 493 -22.96 -7.63 -23.55
C LEU A 493 -22.07 -8.60 -24.33
N ARG A 494 -22.60 -9.74 -24.78
CA ARG A 494 -21.83 -10.73 -25.55
C ARG A 494 -21.25 -10.11 -26.84
N ASP A 495 -22.07 -9.37 -27.58
CA ASP A 495 -21.61 -8.67 -28.78
C ASP A 495 -20.72 -7.47 -28.43
N ALA A 496 -21.02 -6.75 -27.34
CA ALA A 496 -20.18 -5.66 -26.83
C ALA A 496 -18.75 -6.11 -26.51
N LEU A 497 -18.60 -7.21 -25.77
CA LEU A 497 -17.30 -7.82 -25.45
C LEU A 497 -16.56 -8.26 -26.72
N GLY A 498 -17.29 -8.77 -27.72
CA GLY A 498 -16.75 -9.09 -29.03
C GLY A 498 -16.16 -7.86 -29.75
N MET A 499 -16.81 -6.70 -29.65
CA MET A 499 -16.30 -5.43 -30.20
C MET A 499 -15.09 -4.92 -29.41
N LEU A 500 -15.17 -4.92 -28.07
CA LEU A 500 -14.09 -4.45 -27.19
C LEU A 500 -12.81 -5.28 -27.32
N SER A 501 -12.93 -6.60 -27.47
CA SER A 501 -11.79 -7.51 -27.61
C SER A 501 -10.96 -7.31 -28.89
N GLN A 502 -11.54 -6.64 -29.90
CA GLN A 502 -10.84 -6.30 -31.15
C GLN A 502 -9.98 -5.05 -31.00
N ASN A 503 -10.26 -4.21 -30.00
CA ASN A 503 -9.44 -3.05 -29.69
C ASN A 503 -8.19 -3.50 -28.94
N GLU A 504 -7.03 -3.23 -29.52
CA GLU A 504 -5.76 -3.67 -28.97
C GLU A 504 -5.42 -2.99 -27.64
N LEU A 505 -5.76 -1.71 -27.47
CA LEU A 505 -5.56 -0.99 -26.22
C LEU A 505 -6.34 -1.66 -25.09
N LEU A 506 -7.63 -1.92 -25.30
CA LEU A 506 -8.46 -2.57 -24.29
C LEU A 506 -7.99 -4.01 -24.03
N ARG A 507 -7.65 -4.77 -25.07
CA ARG A 507 -7.19 -6.16 -24.92
C ARG A 507 -5.89 -6.27 -24.11
N VAL A 508 -4.99 -5.31 -24.23
CA VAL A 508 -3.67 -5.35 -23.58
C VAL A 508 -3.67 -4.69 -22.20
N VAL A 509 -4.36 -3.55 -22.06
CA VAL A 509 -4.29 -2.69 -20.85
C VAL A 509 -5.34 -3.07 -19.82
N PHE A 510 -6.54 -3.43 -20.27
CA PHE A 510 -7.67 -3.64 -19.38
C PHE A 510 -7.50 -4.84 -18.45
N PRO A 511 -6.98 -6.01 -18.87
CA PRO A 511 -6.90 -7.16 -17.97
C PRO A 511 -5.97 -6.94 -16.75
N PRO A 512 -4.73 -6.42 -16.89
CA PRO A 512 -3.91 -6.05 -15.75
C PRO A 512 -4.54 -4.96 -14.87
N LEU A 513 -5.20 -3.97 -15.48
CA LEU A 513 -5.89 -2.90 -14.75
C LEU A 513 -7.03 -3.47 -13.89
N VAL A 514 -7.87 -4.34 -14.43
CA VAL A 514 -8.94 -5.02 -13.69
C VAL A 514 -8.38 -5.83 -12.54
N LEU A 515 -7.25 -6.51 -12.75
CA LEU A 515 -6.58 -7.25 -11.68
C LEU A 515 -6.10 -6.33 -10.56
N ILE A 516 -5.44 -5.22 -10.89
CA ILE A 516 -4.98 -4.22 -9.91
C ILE A 516 -6.18 -3.61 -9.18
N ILE A 517 -7.25 -3.25 -9.88
CA ILE A 517 -8.47 -2.70 -9.27
C ILE A 517 -9.16 -3.74 -8.39
N ALA A 518 -9.20 -5.02 -8.77
CA ALA A 518 -9.79 -6.06 -7.94
C ALA A 518 -9.02 -6.26 -6.64
N VAL A 519 -7.68 -6.25 -6.72
CA VAL A 519 -6.80 -6.43 -5.56
C VAL A 519 -6.81 -5.19 -4.66
N LEU A 520 -6.67 -3.99 -5.23
CA LEU A 520 -6.75 -2.76 -4.47
C LEU A 520 -8.16 -2.55 -3.93
N GLY A 521 -9.20 -2.73 -4.74
CA GLY A 521 -10.58 -2.59 -4.31
C GLY A 521 -10.96 -3.50 -3.15
N SER A 522 -10.45 -4.74 -3.10
CA SER A 522 -10.71 -5.62 -1.96
C SER A 522 -10.00 -5.16 -0.68
N ILE A 523 -8.85 -4.49 -0.79
CA ILE A 523 -8.10 -3.93 0.35
C ILE A 523 -8.69 -2.59 0.78
N LEU A 524 -8.89 -1.66 -0.16
CA LEU A 524 -9.38 -0.30 0.09
C LEU A 524 -10.83 -0.33 0.59
N GLY A 525 -11.64 -1.29 0.14
CA GLY A 525 -13.02 -1.47 0.59
C GLY A 525 -13.18 -2.31 1.85
N GLY A 526 -12.09 -2.64 2.55
CA GLY A 526 -12.13 -3.43 3.81
C GLY A 526 -12.64 -4.87 3.66
N ILE A 527 -12.77 -5.37 2.43
CA ILE A 527 -13.35 -6.70 2.16
C ILE A 527 -12.37 -7.80 2.60
N THR A 528 -11.08 -7.63 2.31
CA THR A 528 -10.05 -8.61 2.67
C THR A 528 -8.74 -7.96 3.09
N ASN A 529 -8.00 -8.66 3.95
CA ASN A 529 -6.63 -8.28 4.29
C ASN A 529 -5.70 -8.33 3.06
N PRO A 530 -4.53 -7.65 3.11
CA PRO A 530 -3.58 -7.63 1.99
C PRO A 530 -3.16 -9.01 1.48
N THR A 531 -3.08 -10.02 2.36
CA THR A 531 -2.59 -11.36 2.00
C THR A 531 -3.57 -12.14 1.11
N PRO A 532 -4.86 -12.31 1.47
CA PRO A 532 -5.86 -12.84 0.54
C PRO A 532 -5.98 -12.05 -0.78
N ALA A 533 -5.91 -10.71 -0.70
CA ALA A 533 -5.96 -9.85 -1.88
C ALA A 533 -4.77 -10.09 -2.81
N ALA A 534 -3.56 -10.21 -2.26
CA ALA A 534 -2.35 -10.54 -3.02
C ALA A 534 -2.43 -11.92 -3.66
N ALA A 535 -3.02 -12.92 -2.97
CA ALA A 535 -3.24 -14.26 -3.52
C ALA A 535 -4.22 -14.24 -4.72
N LEU A 536 -5.30 -13.46 -4.64
CA LEU A 536 -6.20 -13.21 -5.77
C LEU A 536 -5.43 -12.58 -6.95
N GLY A 537 -4.55 -11.61 -6.65
CA GLY A 537 -3.65 -10.98 -7.61
C GLY A 537 -2.72 -11.98 -8.32
N ALA A 538 -2.01 -12.80 -7.55
CA ALA A 538 -1.11 -13.82 -8.07
C ALA A 538 -1.85 -14.87 -8.92
N GLY A 539 -3.00 -15.36 -8.45
CA GLY A 539 -3.85 -16.28 -9.19
C GLY A 539 -4.36 -15.68 -10.51
N GLY A 540 -4.82 -14.43 -10.48
CA GLY A 540 -5.25 -13.70 -11.67
C GLY A 540 -4.10 -13.48 -12.66
N ALA A 541 -2.90 -13.12 -12.20
CA ALA A 541 -1.73 -12.99 -13.06
C ALA A 541 -1.33 -14.31 -13.72
N ILE A 542 -1.41 -15.43 -13.00
CA ILE A 542 -1.20 -16.78 -13.56
C ILE A 542 -2.21 -17.06 -14.67
N LEU A 543 -3.50 -16.78 -14.45
CA LEU A 543 -4.55 -16.95 -15.46
C LEU A 543 -4.28 -16.04 -16.68
N LEU A 544 -3.96 -14.76 -16.50
CA LEU A 544 -3.64 -13.85 -17.60
C LEU A 544 -2.42 -14.32 -18.41
N ALA A 545 -1.35 -14.71 -17.73
CA ALA A 545 -0.15 -15.22 -18.37
C ALA A 545 -0.43 -16.53 -19.13
N ALA A 546 -1.22 -17.44 -18.56
CA ALA A 546 -1.60 -18.69 -19.22
C ALA A 546 -2.49 -18.45 -20.44
N TYR A 547 -3.47 -17.53 -20.34
CA TYR A 547 -4.32 -17.13 -21.47
C TYR A 547 -3.48 -16.64 -22.64
N ARG A 548 -2.53 -15.74 -22.36
CA ARG A 548 -1.62 -15.24 -23.37
C ARG A 548 -0.74 -16.33 -23.95
N LYS A 549 -0.14 -17.19 -23.12
CA LYS A 549 0.71 -18.29 -23.59
C LYS A 549 -0.05 -19.24 -24.52
N LEU A 550 -1.32 -19.53 -24.23
CA LEU A 550 -2.18 -20.32 -25.12
C LEU A 550 -2.47 -19.60 -26.44
N ALA A 551 -2.67 -18.28 -26.41
CA ALA A 551 -2.85 -17.49 -27.62
C ALA A 551 -1.59 -17.51 -28.51
N ASP A 552 -0.39 -17.40 -27.91
CA ASP A 552 0.89 -17.53 -28.62
C ASP A 552 1.04 -18.92 -29.27
N GLU A 553 0.51 -19.98 -28.64
CA GLU A 553 0.48 -21.35 -29.17
C GLU A 553 -0.72 -21.64 -30.09
N GLN A 554 -1.52 -20.64 -30.45
CA GLN A 554 -2.76 -20.78 -31.24
C GLN A 554 -3.78 -21.78 -30.67
N LYS A 555 -3.78 -21.96 -29.34
CA LYS A 555 -4.71 -22.83 -28.61
C LYS A 555 -5.87 -22.03 -28.03
N SER A 556 -6.95 -22.76 -27.72
CA SER A 556 -8.14 -22.18 -27.10
C SER A 556 -7.89 -21.76 -25.65
N GLY A 557 -7.95 -20.46 -25.37
CA GLY A 557 -7.93 -19.91 -24.01
C GLY A 557 -9.28 -19.97 -23.27
N LYS A 558 -10.30 -20.65 -23.82
CA LYS A 558 -11.66 -20.67 -23.26
C LYS A 558 -11.71 -21.16 -21.81
N LEU A 559 -10.92 -22.18 -21.47
CA LEU A 559 -10.89 -22.74 -20.11
C LEU A 559 -10.47 -21.66 -19.10
N ILE A 560 -9.41 -20.91 -19.41
CA ILE A 560 -8.90 -19.82 -18.56
C ILE A 560 -9.93 -18.69 -18.40
N LEU A 561 -10.62 -18.34 -19.49
CA LEU A 561 -11.69 -17.33 -19.45
C LEU A 561 -12.86 -17.79 -18.56
N TRP A 562 -13.29 -19.04 -18.69
CA TRP A 562 -14.33 -19.61 -17.82
C TRP A 562 -13.88 -19.67 -16.36
N SER A 563 -12.62 -19.98 -16.09
CA SER A 563 -12.11 -20.02 -14.71
C SER A 563 -12.05 -18.63 -14.08
N SER A 564 -11.66 -17.62 -14.86
CA SER A 564 -11.72 -16.21 -14.43
C SER A 564 -13.16 -15.77 -14.18
N PHE A 565 -14.10 -16.19 -15.03
CA PHE A 565 -15.53 -15.95 -14.84
C PHE A 565 -16.08 -16.64 -13.59
N SER A 566 -15.67 -17.87 -13.29
CA SER A 566 -16.06 -18.57 -12.07
C SER A 566 -15.60 -17.86 -10.79
N ILE A 567 -14.44 -17.20 -10.80
CA ILE A 567 -14.00 -16.36 -9.66
C ILE A 567 -14.98 -15.20 -9.44
N ILE A 568 -15.38 -14.51 -10.52
CA ILE A 568 -16.36 -13.41 -10.44
C ILE A 568 -17.71 -13.92 -9.92
N VAL A 569 -18.19 -15.05 -10.45
CA VAL A 569 -19.45 -15.67 -10.00
C VAL A 569 -19.38 -16.04 -8.52
N MET A 570 -18.28 -16.62 -8.07
CA MET A 570 -18.07 -16.98 -6.67
C MET A 570 -18.12 -15.74 -5.76
N ILE A 571 -17.44 -14.66 -6.14
CA ILE A 571 -17.45 -13.39 -5.39
C ILE A 571 -18.87 -12.82 -5.35
N LEU A 572 -19.57 -12.77 -6.48
CA LEU A 572 -20.94 -12.25 -6.54
C LEU A 572 -21.90 -13.07 -5.67
N ILE A 573 -21.80 -14.40 -5.68
CA ILE A 573 -22.64 -15.23 -4.81
C ILE A 573 -22.29 -14.97 -3.34
N GLY A 574 -21.01 -14.90 -2.98
CA GLY A 574 -20.57 -14.65 -1.60
C GLY A 574 -20.95 -13.28 -1.04
N VAL A 575 -21.09 -12.26 -1.89
CA VAL A 575 -21.54 -10.92 -1.47
C VAL A 575 -23.06 -10.85 -1.29
N ASN A 576 -23.84 -11.61 -2.08
CA ASN A 576 -25.30 -11.51 -2.09
C ASN A 576 -26.02 -12.58 -1.24
N PHE A 577 -25.36 -13.70 -0.94
CA PHE A 577 -25.95 -14.81 -0.20
C PHE A 577 -25.11 -15.16 1.03
N ASP A 578 -25.77 -15.42 2.16
CA ASP A 578 -25.11 -16.07 3.29
C ASP A 578 -24.79 -17.52 2.93
N LEU A 579 -23.52 -17.91 2.98
CA LEU A 579 -23.02 -19.24 2.62
C LEU A 579 -22.82 -20.15 3.85
N ARG A 580 -23.20 -19.71 5.04
CA ARG A 580 -23.06 -20.49 6.28
C ARG A 580 -24.13 -21.57 6.36
N ILE A 581 -23.74 -22.82 6.11
CA ILE A 581 -24.64 -23.99 6.12
C ILE A 581 -24.70 -24.74 7.46
N ASN A 582 -23.88 -24.37 8.44
CA ASN A 582 -23.81 -25.04 9.76
C ASN A 582 -24.67 -24.35 10.83
N GLN A 583 -25.87 -23.89 10.45
CA GLN A 583 -26.84 -23.25 11.37
C GLN A 583 -28.05 -24.17 11.59
N ASP A 584 -28.77 -24.00 12.70
CA ASP A 584 -29.91 -24.87 13.06
C ASP A 584 -31.07 -24.79 12.06
N THR A 585 -31.25 -23.66 11.39
CA THR A 585 -32.24 -23.46 10.31
C THR A 585 -31.61 -22.74 9.13
N VAL A 586 -31.35 -23.46 8.04
CA VAL A 586 -30.76 -22.91 6.81
C VAL A 586 -31.81 -22.90 5.71
N ALA A 587 -31.99 -21.75 5.05
CA ALA A 587 -32.92 -21.62 3.93
C ALA A 587 -32.48 -22.46 2.72
N PHE A 588 -33.45 -22.95 1.94
CA PHE A 588 -33.16 -23.72 0.72
C PHE A 588 -32.34 -22.92 -0.31
N GLU A 589 -32.58 -21.61 -0.40
CA GLU A 589 -31.82 -20.68 -1.26
C GLU A 589 -30.33 -20.66 -0.91
N THR A 590 -29.99 -20.67 0.39
CA THR A 590 -28.62 -20.71 0.90
C THR A 590 -27.90 -22.00 0.50
N TYR A 591 -28.58 -23.14 0.54
CA TYR A 591 -27.99 -24.40 0.06
C TYR A 591 -27.64 -24.34 -1.42
N ILE A 592 -28.55 -23.83 -2.26
CA ILE A 592 -28.31 -23.67 -3.70
C ILE A 592 -27.12 -22.74 -3.93
N ALA A 593 -27.12 -21.57 -3.29
CA ALA A 593 -26.04 -20.59 -3.39
C ALA A 593 -24.68 -21.20 -2.98
N TYR A 594 -24.64 -21.94 -1.87
CA TYR A 594 -23.44 -22.64 -1.40
C TYR A 594 -22.93 -23.66 -2.44
N PHE A 595 -23.79 -24.53 -2.97
CA PHE A 595 -23.34 -25.53 -3.96
C PHE A 595 -22.86 -24.89 -5.25
N PHE A 596 -23.50 -23.81 -5.73
CA PHE A 596 -23.02 -23.06 -6.89
C PHE A 596 -21.69 -22.35 -6.63
N ALA A 597 -21.55 -21.68 -5.48
CA ALA A 597 -20.30 -21.04 -5.08
C ALA A 597 -19.16 -22.05 -4.93
N TYR A 598 -19.44 -23.20 -4.30
CA TYR A 598 -18.48 -24.28 -4.14
C TYR A 598 -18.07 -24.90 -5.49
N GLY A 599 -19.03 -25.12 -6.40
CA GLY A 599 -18.73 -25.57 -7.76
C GLY A 599 -17.87 -24.57 -8.54
N ALA A 600 -18.18 -23.27 -8.44
CA ALA A 600 -17.40 -22.20 -9.03
C ALA A 600 -15.97 -22.13 -8.43
N TYR A 601 -15.84 -22.31 -7.11
CA TYR A 601 -14.56 -22.40 -6.41
C TYR A 601 -13.70 -23.56 -6.93
N LEU A 602 -14.26 -24.78 -7.02
CA LEU A 602 -13.54 -25.95 -7.53
C LEU A 602 -13.11 -25.74 -8.99
N PHE A 603 -13.96 -25.13 -9.82
CA PHE A 603 -13.64 -24.85 -11.21
C PHE A 603 -12.56 -23.75 -11.35
N ALA A 604 -12.60 -22.72 -10.51
CA ALA A 604 -11.57 -21.69 -10.44
C ALA A 604 -10.21 -22.29 -10.02
N MET A 605 -10.20 -23.14 -8.99
CA MET A 605 -9.00 -23.83 -8.51
C MET A 605 -8.40 -24.74 -9.60
N PHE A 606 -9.25 -25.53 -10.27
CA PHE A 606 -8.82 -26.32 -11.43
C PHE A 606 -8.23 -25.44 -12.53
N GLY A 607 -8.85 -24.28 -12.81
CA GLY A 607 -8.36 -23.29 -13.75
C GLY A 607 -6.98 -22.74 -13.44
N ILE A 608 -6.72 -22.38 -12.19
CA ILE A 608 -5.42 -21.89 -11.72
C ILE A 608 -4.38 -23.00 -11.85
N LEU A 609 -4.69 -24.23 -11.43
CA LEU A 609 -3.79 -25.39 -11.59
C LEU A 609 -3.49 -25.69 -13.05
N TYR A 610 -4.50 -25.61 -13.93
CA TYR A 610 -4.31 -25.75 -15.37
C TYR A 610 -3.44 -24.60 -15.92
N GLY A 611 -3.64 -23.37 -15.46
CA GLY A 611 -2.79 -22.23 -15.80
C GLY A 611 -1.33 -22.46 -15.41
N CYS A 612 -1.07 -22.96 -14.20
CA CYS A 612 0.25 -23.38 -13.76
C CYS A 612 0.83 -24.47 -14.66
N PHE A 613 0.05 -25.49 -15.03
CA PHE A 613 0.49 -26.55 -15.94
C PHE A 613 0.87 -26.01 -17.33
N VAL A 614 0.06 -25.12 -17.90
CA VAL A 614 0.33 -24.45 -19.18
C VAL A 614 1.63 -23.65 -19.11
N LEU A 615 1.82 -22.84 -18.06
CA LEU A 615 3.02 -22.02 -17.88
C LEU A 615 4.27 -22.87 -17.61
N PHE A 616 4.12 -23.99 -16.90
CA PHE A 616 5.18 -24.95 -16.66
C PHE A 616 5.62 -25.62 -17.96
N ARG A 617 4.67 -26.15 -18.74
CA ARG A 617 4.94 -26.71 -20.08
C ARG A 617 5.55 -25.67 -21.02
N GLY A 618 5.14 -24.41 -20.88
CA GLY A 618 5.64 -23.28 -21.64
C GLY A 618 7.02 -22.76 -21.21
N ALA A 619 7.66 -23.38 -20.20
CA ALA A 619 8.92 -22.97 -19.57
C ALA A 619 8.92 -21.53 -19.00
N VAL A 620 7.74 -20.97 -18.71
CA VAL A 620 7.58 -19.63 -18.14
C VAL A 620 7.50 -19.69 -16.61
N LEU A 621 6.87 -20.73 -16.06
CA LEU A 621 6.66 -20.85 -14.61
C LEU A 621 7.98 -21.04 -13.83
N SER A 622 8.93 -21.80 -14.37
CA SER A 622 10.20 -22.05 -13.67
C SER A 622 11.02 -20.78 -13.42
N PRO A 623 11.22 -19.89 -14.42
CA PRO A 623 11.78 -18.56 -14.17
C PRO A 623 10.99 -17.73 -13.16
N ILE A 624 9.65 -17.73 -13.25
CA ILE A 624 8.78 -16.99 -12.33
C ILE A 624 9.02 -17.43 -10.87
N VAL A 625 8.95 -18.74 -10.61
CA VAL A 625 9.16 -19.30 -9.26
C VAL A 625 10.57 -19.03 -8.77
N ARG A 626 11.59 -19.18 -9.62
CA ARG A 626 13.00 -18.93 -9.22
C ARG A 626 13.25 -17.47 -8.85
N GLU A 627 12.77 -16.53 -9.67
CA GLU A 627 12.95 -15.09 -9.36
C GLU A 627 12.11 -14.68 -8.15
N THR A 628 10.89 -15.20 -8.01
CA THR A 628 10.04 -14.97 -6.82
C THR A 628 10.72 -15.48 -5.55
N ALA A 629 11.26 -16.71 -5.59
CA ALA A 629 12.00 -17.30 -4.48
C ALA A 629 13.26 -16.48 -4.17
N LYS A 630 14.02 -16.05 -5.18
CA LYS A 630 15.23 -15.24 -4.99
C LYS A 630 14.93 -13.90 -4.29
N VAL A 631 13.93 -13.17 -4.77
CA VAL A 631 13.53 -11.88 -4.16
C VAL A 631 13.03 -12.11 -2.73
N THR A 632 12.15 -13.09 -2.54
CA THR A 632 11.60 -13.41 -1.21
C THR A 632 12.72 -13.82 -0.24
N SER A 633 13.61 -14.74 -0.63
CA SER A 633 14.75 -15.14 0.21
C SER A 633 15.67 -13.98 0.54
N MET A 634 15.86 -13.02 -0.38
CA MET A 634 16.61 -11.79 -0.09
C MET A 634 15.92 -10.97 1.01
N VAL A 635 14.61 -10.69 0.90
CA VAL A 635 13.85 -9.96 1.94
C VAL A 635 13.93 -10.64 3.29
N PHE A 636 13.67 -11.96 3.35
CA PHE A 636 13.72 -12.73 4.59
C PHE A 636 15.12 -12.76 5.21
N THR A 637 16.16 -12.91 4.39
CA THR A 637 17.54 -12.92 4.91
C THR A 637 17.94 -11.54 5.44
N ILE A 638 17.53 -10.45 4.77
CA ILE A 638 17.72 -9.07 5.27
C ILE A 638 17.02 -8.89 6.60
N LEU A 639 15.77 -9.35 6.74
CA LEU A 639 15.02 -9.26 7.99
C LEU A 639 15.70 -10.03 9.13
N ILE A 640 16.23 -11.23 8.87
CA ILE A 640 16.97 -12.02 9.87
C ILE A 640 18.28 -11.30 10.26
N GLY A 641 19.05 -10.87 9.26
CA GLY A 641 20.32 -10.16 9.47
C GLY A 641 20.14 -8.85 10.23
N SER A 642 19.07 -8.09 9.92
CA SER A 642 18.77 -6.83 10.60
C SER A 642 18.38 -7.03 12.06
N GLN A 643 17.72 -8.15 12.43
CA GLN A 643 17.44 -8.42 13.85
C GLN A 643 18.74 -8.64 14.64
N LEU A 644 19.72 -9.34 14.07
CA LEU A 644 21.04 -9.51 14.71
C LEU A 644 21.71 -8.17 14.94
N LEU A 645 21.79 -7.33 13.89
CA LEU A 645 22.41 -6.02 13.99
C LEU A 645 21.68 -5.10 14.99
N ASN A 646 20.34 -5.07 14.93
CA ASN A 646 19.53 -4.25 15.81
C ASN A 646 19.73 -4.63 17.28
N LEU A 647 19.78 -5.92 17.60
CA LEU A 647 20.04 -6.39 18.96
C LEU A 647 21.46 -6.06 19.44
N VAL A 648 22.46 -6.07 18.55
CA VAL A 648 23.81 -5.60 18.90
C VAL A 648 23.77 -4.11 19.28
N VAL A 649 23.08 -3.27 18.51
CA VAL A 649 22.91 -1.83 18.83
C VAL A 649 22.21 -1.63 20.18
N ILE A 650 21.17 -2.41 20.46
CA ILE A 650 20.47 -2.41 21.76
C ILE A 650 21.41 -2.84 22.90
N SER A 651 22.30 -3.80 22.65
CA SER A 651 23.11 -4.43 23.70
C SER A 651 24.05 -3.48 24.41
N PHE A 652 24.61 -2.50 23.69
CA PHE A 652 25.49 -1.47 24.23
C PHE A 652 24.78 -0.12 24.44
N GLY A 653 23.45 -0.05 24.29
CA GLY A 653 22.68 1.17 24.55
C GLY A 653 22.61 2.18 23.38
N GLY A 654 23.05 1.80 22.17
CA GLY A 654 23.07 2.70 21.01
C GLY A 654 21.69 3.20 20.56
N GLU A 655 20.65 2.38 20.69
CA GLU A 655 19.27 2.79 20.35
C GLU A 655 18.79 3.91 21.29
N HIS A 656 18.97 3.72 22.59
CA HIS A 656 18.54 4.70 23.60
C HIS A 656 19.30 6.01 23.45
N TYR A 657 20.60 5.95 23.16
CA TYR A 657 21.42 7.13 22.89
C TYR A 657 20.88 7.95 21.69
N ILE A 658 20.58 7.29 20.56
CA ILE A 658 20.03 7.96 19.38
C ILE A 658 18.64 8.56 19.68
N GLN A 659 17.79 7.81 20.40
CA GLN A 659 16.46 8.29 20.76
C GLN A 659 16.51 9.48 21.71
N GLN A 660 17.38 9.46 22.72
CA GLN A 660 17.59 10.60 23.63
C GLN A 660 18.13 11.82 22.89
N PHE A 661 19.08 11.63 21.98
CA PHE A 661 19.58 12.72 21.14
C PHE A 661 18.45 13.34 20.31
N LEU A 662 17.61 12.53 19.66
CA LEU A 662 16.49 13.06 18.87
C LEU A 662 15.40 13.69 19.76
N LYS A 663 15.12 13.13 20.93
CA LYS A 663 14.16 13.69 21.90
C LYS A 663 14.67 14.95 22.60
N SER A 664 15.96 15.26 22.49
CA SER A 664 16.53 16.48 23.10
C SER A 664 16.12 17.76 22.38
N PHE A 665 15.68 17.65 21.13
CA PHE A 665 15.15 18.79 20.39
C PHE A 665 13.71 19.05 20.82
N GLU A 666 13.43 20.24 21.34
CA GLU A 666 12.09 20.65 21.77
C GLU A 666 11.06 20.69 20.62
N ASN A 667 11.52 20.90 19.38
CA ASN A 667 10.64 21.05 18.21
C ASN A 667 10.53 19.75 17.41
N GLU A 668 9.35 19.12 17.42
CA GLU A 668 9.02 17.89 16.67
C GLU A 668 9.31 18.03 15.16
N LEU A 669 9.12 19.20 14.57
CA LEU A 669 9.41 19.44 13.14
C LEU A 669 10.91 19.35 12.85
N THR A 670 11.75 19.86 13.76
CA THR A 670 13.21 19.77 13.63
C THR A 670 13.65 18.32 13.68
N VAL A 671 13.11 17.54 14.62
CA VAL A 671 13.37 16.10 14.73
C VAL A 671 12.98 15.38 13.45
N PHE A 672 11.77 15.63 12.96
CA PHE A 672 11.28 15.03 11.73
C PHE A 672 12.17 15.36 10.52
N LEU A 673 12.59 16.62 10.36
CA LEU A 673 13.50 17.03 9.28
C LEU A 673 14.89 16.38 9.41
N ILE A 674 15.44 16.28 10.61
CA ILE A 674 16.71 15.58 10.87
C ILE A 674 16.58 14.12 10.45
N VAL A 675 15.52 13.43 10.88
CA VAL A 675 15.33 12.02 10.52
C VAL A 675 15.13 11.88 9.02
N MET A 676 14.35 12.75 8.37
CA MET A 676 14.19 12.74 6.91
C MET A 676 15.53 12.92 6.19
N LEU A 677 16.39 13.82 6.67
CA LEU A 677 17.74 14.01 6.12
C LEU A 677 18.62 12.75 6.32
N VAL A 678 18.58 12.14 7.50
CA VAL A 678 19.33 10.92 7.81
C VAL A 678 18.86 9.77 6.92
N LEU A 679 17.55 9.53 6.80
CA LEU A 679 16.98 8.52 5.91
C LEU A 679 17.36 8.78 4.44
N PHE A 680 17.36 10.04 4.03
CA PHE A 680 17.77 10.44 2.69
C PHE A 680 19.24 10.12 2.41
N VAL A 681 20.15 10.46 3.33
CA VAL A 681 21.59 10.19 3.17
C VAL A 681 21.88 8.70 3.26
N LEU A 682 21.24 7.97 4.17
CA LEU A 682 21.41 6.52 4.30
C LEU A 682 20.94 5.76 3.06
N GLY A 683 19.88 6.23 2.39
CA GLY A 683 19.38 5.61 1.14
C GLY A 683 20.34 5.69 -0.05
N PHE A 684 21.45 6.44 0.07
CA PHE A 684 22.52 6.40 -0.90
C PHE A 684 23.30 5.08 -0.86
N VAL A 685 23.37 4.44 0.30
CA VAL A 685 24.20 3.24 0.51
C VAL A 685 23.35 2.02 0.86
N LEU A 686 22.19 2.23 1.46
CA LEU A 686 21.26 1.20 1.89
C LEU A 686 20.03 1.18 0.97
N ASP A 687 19.56 -0.01 0.62
CA ASP A 687 18.25 -0.23 -0.01
C ASP A 687 17.13 0.09 1.00
N PHE A 688 15.94 0.39 0.49
CA PHE A 688 14.78 0.74 1.33
C PHE A 688 14.44 -0.37 2.32
N LEU A 689 14.63 -1.65 1.95
CA LEU A 689 14.40 -2.78 2.86
C LEU A 689 15.30 -2.71 4.09
N GLU A 690 16.58 -2.40 3.90
CA GLU A 690 17.52 -2.27 5.01
C GLU A 690 17.15 -1.08 5.91
N ILE A 691 16.78 0.04 5.31
CA ILE A 691 16.38 1.24 6.08
C ILE A 691 15.12 0.96 6.90
N ILE A 692 14.12 0.32 6.29
CA ILE A 692 12.87 -0.05 6.94
C ILE A 692 13.11 -0.99 8.12
N TYR A 693 14.04 -1.94 8.01
CA TYR A 693 14.26 -2.91 9.09
C TYR A 693 15.36 -2.53 10.11
N ILE A 694 16.26 -1.60 9.79
CA ILE A 694 17.35 -1.17 10.67
C ILE A 694 17.04 0.19 11.26
N VAL A 695 16.78 1.19 10.42
CA VAL A 695 16.71 2.59 10.86
C VAL A 695 15.34 2.90 11.44
N ILE A 696 14.25 2.53 10.76
CA ILE A 696 12.88 2.85 11.21
C ILE A 696 12.57 2.33 12.62
N PRO A 697 12.99 1.13 13.06
CA PRO A 697 12.79 0.72 14.45
C PRO A 697 13.52 1.60 15.47
N ILE A 698 14.68 2.17 15.10
CA ILE A 698 15.48 3.04 15.98
C ILE A 698 14.84 4.43 16.08
N VAL A 699 14.48 5.04 14.94
CA VAL A 699 13.94 6.41 14.89
C VAL A 699 12.41 6.48 15.03
N GLY A 700 11.72 5.39 14.72
CA GLY A 700 10.26 5.31 14.63
C GLY A 700 9.55 5.59 15.95
N PRO A 701 10.00 5.10 17.12
CA PRO A 701 9.41 5.49 18.40
C PRO A 701 9.43 7.00 18.65
N VAL A 702 10.40 7.73 18.08
CA VAL A 702 10.49 9.19 18.17
C VAL A 702 9.54 9.86 17.18
N ILE A 703 9.48 9.37 15.94
CA ILE A 703 8.65 9.97 14.89
C ILE A 703 7.15 9.70 15.12
N TYR A 704 6.79 8.44 15.35
CA TYR A 704 5.39 8.00 15.51
C TYR A 704 4.86 8.22 16.92
N GLY A 705 5.73 8.51 17.90
CA GLY A 705 5.34 8.92 19.24
C GLY A 705 4.97 10.41 19.35
N GLY A 706 5.25 11.20 18.32
CA GLY A 706 4.90 12.63 18.26
C GLY A 706 3.42 12.90 17.97
N THR A 707 3.12 14.14 17.58
CA THR A 707 1.76 14.61 17.28
C THR A 707 1.35 14.49 15.82
N PHE A 708 2.28 14.16 14.92
CA PHE A 708 1.98 14.09 13.47
C PHE A 708 1.10 12.89 13.11
N ASP A 709 0.23 13.10 12.11
CA ASP A 709 -0.58 12.02 11.54
C ASP A 709 0.36 10.91 10.99
N PRO A 710 0.26 9.66 11.52
CA PRO A 710 1.16 8.58 11.13
C PRO A 710 1.03 8.20 9.65
N LYS A 711 -0.15 8.43 9.02
CA LYS A 711 -0.35 8.24 7.58
C LYS A 711 0.55 9.18 6.80
N TRP A 712 0.52 10.48 7.14
CA TRP A 712 1.32 11.49 6.48
C TRP A 712 2.83 11.24 6.66
N VAL A 713 3.25 10.98 7.90
CA VAL A 713 4.64 10.63 8.23
C VAL A 713 5.14 9.46 7.37
N THR A 714 4.37 8.38 7.31
CA THR A 714 4.78 7.16 6.59
C THR A 714 4.92 7.42 5.09
N ILE A 715 4.01 8.19 4.49
CA ILE A 715 4.08 8.55 3.07
C ILE A 715 5.26 9.48 2.77
N MET A 716 5.55 10.44 3.65
CA MET A 716 6.72 11.30 3.53
C MET A 716 8.02 10.47 3.56
N VAL A 717 8.13 9.52 4.50
CA VAL A 717 9.25 8.58 4.57
C VAL A 717 9.35 7.77 3.27
N ALA A 718 8.24 7.22 2.76
CA ALA A 718 8.25 6.42 1.53
C ALA A 718 8.76 7.22 0.31
N ILE A 719 8.27 8.44 0.10
CA ILE A 719 8.70 9.28 -1.02
C ILE A 719 10.15 9.75 -0.83
N ASN A 720 10.59 9.99 0.41
CA ASN A 720 11.97 10.34 0.70
C ASN A 720 12.95 9.19 0.38
N LEU A 721 12.59 7.95 0.75
CA LEU A 721 13.34 6.75 0.36
C LEU A 721 13.40 6.62 -1.17
N GLN A 722 12.29 6.86 -1.87
CA GLN A 722 12.24 6.88 -3.33
C GLN A 722 13.14 7.95 -3.94
N THR A 723 13.22 9.12 -3.30
CA THR A 723 14.05 10.25 -3.75
C THR A 723 15.53 9.95 -3.58
N SER A 724 15.90 9.39 -2.44
CA SER A 724 17.26 8.93 -2.19
C SER A 724 17.72 7.90 -3.23
N PHE A 725 16.83 6.95 -3.57
CA PHE A 725 17.11 5.89 -4.55
C PHE A 725 17.38 6.40 -5.98
N LEU A 726 16.95 7.63 -6.30
CA LEU A 726 17.17 8.31 -7.59
C LEU A 726 18.33 9.32 -7.57
N THR A 727 18.84 9.71 -6.41
CA THR A 727 19.72 10.88 -6.30
C THR A 727 21.18 10.53 -6.61
N PRO A 728 21.85 11.22 -7.56
CA PRO A 728 23.28 11.06 -7.80
C PRO A 728 24.13 11.49 -6.60
N PRO A 729 25.33 10.92 -6.38
CA PRO A 729 26.01 9.96 -7.26
C PRO A 729 25.65 8.49 -6.99
N PHE A 730 24.90 8.20 -5.92
CA PHE A 730 24.75 6.84 -5.41
C PHE A 730 23.40 6.15 -5.69
N GLY A 731 22.41 6.85 -6.25
CA GLY A 731 21.08 6.29 -6.49
C GLY A 731 21.11 4.93 -7.19
N PHE A 732 20.68 3.87 -6.48
CA PHE A 732 20.72 2.48 -6.95
C PHE A 732 20.01 2.26 -8.28
N ALA A 733 18.88 2.95 -8.50
CA ALA A 733 18.18 2.91 -9.78
C ALA A 733 19.08 3.33 -10.96
N LEU A 734 19.98 4.29 -10.74
CA LEU A 734 20.90 4.77 -11.77
C LEU A 734 21.96 3.71 -12.11
N PHE A 735 22.44 2.97 -11.11
CA PHE A 735 23.39 1.87 -11.33
C PHE A 735 22.74 0.68 -12.01
N TYR A 736 21.50 0.34 -11.64
CA TYR A 736 20.72 -0.68 -12.31
C TYR A 736 20.48 -0.34 -13.79
N LEU A 737 20.08 0.91 -14.07
CA LEU A 737 19.93 1.39 -15.44
C LEU A 737 21.28 1.38 -16.18
N ARG A 738 22.37 1.79 -15.53
CA ARG A 738 23.71 1.78 -16.11
C ARG A 738 24.15 0.37 -16.47
N GLY A 739 23.79 -0.64 -15.68
CA GLY A 739 24.10 -2.05 -15.92
C GLY A 739 23.51 -2.60 -17.23
N VAL A 740 22.40 -2.02 -17.70
CA VAL A 740 21.73 -2.42 -18.95
C VAL A 740 21.87 -1.43 -20.09
N ALA A 741 22.32 -0.20 -19.81
CA ALA A 741 22.46 0.84 -20.81
C ALA A 741 23.59 0.52 -21.82
N PRO A 742 23.39 0.80 -23.12
CA PRO A 742 24.40 0.60 -24.14
C PRO A 742 25.60 1.54 -23.93
N LYS A 743 26.77 1.18 -24.47
CA LYS A 743 28.03 1.94 -24.30
C LYS A 743 27.96 3.41 -24.77
N SER A 744 27.00 3.76 -25.63
CA SER A 744 26.76 5.14 -26.08
C SER A 744 26.18 6.05 -25.00
N VAL A 745 25.56 5.48 -23.96
CA VAL A 745 24.98 6.22 -22.84
C VAL A 745 26.00 6.29 -21.71
N THR A 746 26.48 7.49 -21.41
CA THR A 746 27.45 7.72 -20.32
C THR A 746 26.74 7.89 -18.98
N THR A 747 27.45 7.64 -17.87
CA THR A 747 26.94 7.91 -16.51
C THR A 747 26.56 9.38 -16.35
N GLY A 748 27.29 10.30 -17.00
CA GLY A 748 26.95 11.72 -17.03
C GLY A 748 25.60 12.01 -17.69
N HIS A 749 25.22 11.28 -18.74
CA HIS A 749 23.89 11.40 -19.34
C HIS A 749 22.79 10.94 -18.38
N ILE A 750 23.02 9.85 -17.64
CA ILE A 750 22.07 9.33 -16.65
C ILE A 750 21.88 10.33 -15.51
N TYR A 751 22.97 10.88 -14.96
CA TYR A 751 22.90 11.85 -13.85
C TYR A 751 22.21 13.16 -14.25
N ARG A 752 22.54 13.70 -15.43
CA ARG A 752 21.84 14.89 -15.95
C ARG A 752 20.38 14.60 -16.30
N GLY A 753 20.10 13.38 -16.76
CA GLY A 753 18.76 12.91 -17.09
C GLY A 753 17.83 12.84 -15.87
N VAL A 754 18.33 12.34 -14.74
CA VAL A 754 17.51 12.16 -13.52
C VAL A 754 17.35 13.44 -12.70
N ALA A 755 18.28 14.39 -12.76
CA ALA A 755 18.25 15.59 -11.92
C ALA A 755 16.91 16.35 -11.94
N PRO A 756 16.23 16.56 -13.09
CA PRO A 756 14.90 17.16 -13.11
C PRO A 756 13.83 16.34 -12.39
N PHE A 757 13.90 15.01 -12.46
CA PHE A 757 12.95 14.13 -11.77
C PHE A 757 13.17 14.12 -10.25
N VAL A 758 14.41 14.22 -9.79
CA VAL A 758 14.73 14.42 -8.36
C VAL A 758 14.16 15.75 -7.88
N LEU A 759 14.31 16.83 -8.66
CA LEU A 759 13.70 18.13 -8.33
C LEU A 759 12.17 18.05 -8.26
N ILE A 760 11.53 17.28 -9.15
CA ILE A 760 10.09 17.03 -9.09
C ILE A 760 9.70 16.26 -7.83
N GLN A 761 10.51 15.30 -7.38
CA GLN A 761 10.24 14.58 -6.12
C GLN A 761 10.41 15.48 -4.90
N VAL A 762 11.45 16.31 -4.85
CA VAL A 762 11.63 17.30 -3.79
C VAL A 762 10.47 18.30 -3.79
N PHE A 763 10.02 18.73 -4.98
CA PHE A 763 8.82 19.55 -5.12
C PHE A 763 7.56 18.80 -4.65
N GLY A 764 7.44 17.51 -4.95
CA GLY A 764 6.35 16.66 -4.45
C GLY A 764 6.34 16.55 -2.92
N LEU A 765 7.51 16.35 -2.30
CA LEU A 765 7.67 16.37 -0.84
C LEU A 765 7.28 17.73 -0.26
N ALA A 766 7.72 18.83 -0.87
CA ALA A 766 7.32 20.18 -0.46
C ALA A 766 5.81 20.39 -0.61
N LEU A 767 5.19 19.87 -1.67
CA LEU A 767 3.75 19.97 -1.87
C LEU A 767 2.98 19.20 -0.79
N LEU A 768 3.41 17.99 -0.45
CA LEU A 768 2.80 17.21 0.64
C LEU A 768 3.06 17.81 2.02
N TRP A 769 4.16 18.55 2.18
CA TRP A 769 4.45 19.34 3.38
C TRP A 769 3.46 20.49 3.55
N PHE A 770 3.21 21.27 2.49
CA PHE A 770 2.27 22.39 2.56
C PHE A 770 0.79 21.95 2.50
N PHE A 771 0.52 20.79 1.88
CA PHE A 771 -0.82 20.25 1.69
C PHE A 771 -0.90 18.79 2.18
N PRO A 772 -0.84 18.56 3.52
CA PRO A 772 -0.93 17.22 4.09
C PRO A 772 -2.28 16.54 3.77
N SER A 773 -3.32 17.33 3.46
CA SER A 773 -4.63 16.86 3.03
C SER A 773 -4.58 15.93 1.82
N VAL A 774 -3.60 16.08 0.92
CA VAL A 774 -3.43 15.17 -0.23
C VAL A 774 -3.26 13.71 0.21
N VAL A 775 -2.66 13.49 1.38
CA VAL A 775 -2.46 12.14 1.93
C VAL A 775 -3.71 11.66 2.69
N THR A 776 -4.45 12.56 3.33
CA THR A 776 -5.56 12.20 4.23
C THR A 776 -6.94 12.21 3.58
N ILE A 777 -7.12 12.86 2.42
CA ILE A 777 -8.41 12.95 1.72
C ILE A 777 -9.02 11.58 1.44
N LEU A 778 -8.26 10.67 0.83
CA LEU A 778 -8.81 9.37 0.42
C LEU A 778 -9.13 8.47 1.63
N PRO A 779 -8.24 8.34 2.63
CA PRO A 779 -8.58 7.63 3.87
C PRO A 779 -9.83 8.20 4.58
N ASN A 780 -9.94 9.52 4.68
CA ASN A 780 -11.05 10.16 5.39
C ASN A 780 -12.38 10.04 4.62
N LEU A 781 -12.35 9.88 3.29
CA LEU A 781 -13.53 9.71 2.44
C LEU A 781 -14.10 8.28 2.47
N ILE A 782 -13.23 7.27 2.54
CA ILE A 782 -13.64 5.86 2.44
C ILE A 782 -14.08 5.33 3.82
N GLY A 783 -13.62 5.93 4.92
CA GLY A 783 -13.88 5.44 6.28
C GLY A 783 -13.10 4.14 6.57
N ASN A 784 -12.88 3.86 7.86
CA ASN A 784 -12.25 2.62 8.32
C ASN A 784 -13.26 1.48 8.46
#